data_AF-A0A1G3UF31-F1
#
_entry.id   AF-A0A1G3UF31-F1
#
_cell.length_a   1.000
_cell.length_b   1.000
_cell.length_c   1.000
_cell.angle_alpha   90.00
_cell.angle_beta   90.00
_cell.angle_gamma   90.00
#
_symmetry.space_group_name_H-M   'P 1'
#
loop_
_entity.id
_entity.type
_entity.pdbx_description
1 polymer ?
#
loop_
_entity_poly.entity_id
_entity_poly.type
_entity_poly.pdbx_seq_one_letter_code
_entity_poly.pdbx_strand_id
1 'polypeptide(L)'
;MMDLILFAAALFFTIWYFDRKRMEQGFLFYRRPLLAPRGTFGSAPNPKNIIQGYKWIDYRDLKIKFKHDKNTNTVYLDNFRFFDHFVEKSKIPEGVKNKIEKETVISLDANKLTQGVCIFGATGTGKSEMYYSLITQNWYMRALIHDIKQDFIKFFYKKNRDIIYNGGLDERSHIWDFMSESPHIQQAFFTNLLSSMLGEKKDYFSQAAQKRFTDTTKAIVSIYKDESTEKKWMLFLTAIKDLIASMSSGESKSDGDVSKTMDQILEIFELSAYFIIKGKRKTFVIEDFFKRDSQAKLYLSNIEAYKPALTPIFTGFIAAFTMVHASLDSYAAKKGDYTFYLLDEYLGFLNYLDKDTVDRIHLRLRSYGCCPISGLQKLPEKQELKDTILSSNYLLMYFGGSGKDVVDSLSDKLGKTEYWYEEENLSVDHKKNKNRSYSKQQKSMTLFSNDMMHGLGESYSHISFFPLLTTIYRGYTPQIPLKQIAEDIVATNIDEFYKLKYKDFTVREVSSFEEIFETQKKLSKIEEYKLWKKFQKTAENKKPSDDDLAKFKKENKLEEVDLELLFKKYILDKQILDNKMKLFSLNERVELNGKWQKIQGDPEQELKFIEEHNLFGALPGFFDFKTNSGEIDFDAENWE
;
A
#
# COMPACT_ATOMS: atom_id res chain seq x y z
N MET A 1 45.70 40.81 44.51
CA MET A 1 46.17 39.46 44.10
C MET A 1 45.75 38.39 45.12
N MET A 2 45.95 38.61 46.41
CA MET A 2 45.54 37.69 47.49
C MET A 2 44.01 37.43 47.52
N ASP A 3 43.17 38.45 47.32
CA ASP A 3 41.71 38.29 47.28
C ASP A 3 41.21 37.45 46.10
N LEU A 4 41.89 37.54 44.96
CA LEU A 4 41.58 36.74 43.77
C LEU A 4 41.90 35.25 44.01
N ILE A 5 43.01 34.98 44.72
CA ILE A 5 43.42 33.62 45.08
C ILE A 5 42.45 33.03 46.11
N LEU A 6 42.04 33.80 47.12
CA LEU A 6 41.06 33.37 48.12
C LEU A 6 39.69 33.11 47.50
N PHE A 7 39.25 33.97 46.58
CA PHE A 7 38.00 33.74 45.84
C PHE A 7 38.06 32.48 44.98
N ALA A 8 39.16 32.28 44.24
CA ALA A 8 39.36 31.08 43.44
C ALA A 8 39.42 29.80 44.31
N ALA A 9 40.09 29.85 45.46
CA ALA A 9 40.18 28.74 46.40
C ALA A 9 38.81 28.42 47.05
N ALA A 10 38.05 29.46 47.43
CA ALA A 10 36.71 29.29 47.97
C ALA A 10 35.75 28.70 46.92
N LEU A 11 35.84 29.16 45.67
CA LEU A 11 35.09 28.63 44.54
C LEU A 11 35.47 27.17 44.25
N PHE A 12 36.76 26.85 44.25
CA PHE A 12 37.25 25.49 44.05
C PHE A 12 36.82 24.55 45.19
N PHE A 13 36.90 25.02 46.44
CA PHE A 13 36.46 24.28 47.61
C PHE A 13 34.94 24.05 47.60
N THR A 14 34.14 25.04 47.19
CA THR A 14 32.70 24.83 47.01
C THR A 14 32.42 23.87 45.85
N ILE A 15 33.12 23.98 44.72
CA ILE A 15 33.00 23.02 43.61
C ILE A 15 33.30 21.60 44.10
N TRP A 16 34.42 21.41 44.81
CA TRP A 16 34.85 20.11 45.36
C TRP A 16 33.89 19.57 46.43
N TYR A 17 33.49 20.40 47.39
CA TYR A 17 32.57 20.01 48.47
C TYR A 17 31.18 19.61 47.95
N PHE A 18 30.73 20.25 46.87
CA PHE A 18 29.46 19.93 46.22
C PHE A 18 29.56 18.86 45.13
N ASP A 19 30.76 18.43 44.74
CA ASP A 19 31.00 17.34 43.79
C ASP A 19 30.95 15.97 44.50
N ARG A 20 29.78 15.70 45.12
CA ARG A 20 29.53 14.42 45.78
C ARG A 20 29.32 13.33 44.72
N LYS A 21 30.35 12.50 44.56
CA LYS A 21 30.25 11.19 43.91
C LYS A 21 29.56 10.22 44.85
N ARG A 22 28.47 9.59 44.40
CA ARG A 22 27.82 8.49 45.11
C ARG A 22 27.94 7.23 44.26
N MET A 23 28.42 6.16 44.85
CA MET A 23 28.42 4.84 44.23
C MET A 23 27.42 3.98 44.97
N GLU A 24 26.46 3.40 44.25
CA GLU A 24 25.49 2.48 44.83
C GLU A 24 25.42 1.25 43.95
N GLN A 25 25.60 0.06 44.54
CA GLN A 25 25.47 -1.20 43.82
C GLN A 25 26.33 -1.29 42.53
N GLY A 26 27.46 -0.58 42.47
CA GLY A 26 28.35 -0.53 41.30
C GLY A 26 28.00 0.52 40.25
N PHE A 27 26.92 1.28 40.45
CA PHE A 27 26.50 2.39 39.58
C PHE A 27 27.06 3.72 40.08
N LEU A 28 27.34 4.60 39.13
CA LEU A 28 27.86 5.94 39.41
C LEU A 28 26.74 6.98 39.33
N PHE A 29 26.59 7.75 40.40
CA PHE A 29 25.72 8.91 40.47
C PHE A 29 26.56 10.14 40.78
N TYR A 30 26.42 11.17 39.97
CA TYR A 30 27.15 12.43 40.12
C TYR A 30 26.17 13.59 40.05
N ARG A 31 26.42 14.62 40.85
CA ARG A 31 25.59 15.83 40.84
C ARG A 31 25.82 16.69 39.61
N ARG A 32 27.06 16.70 39.08
CA ARG A 32 27.49 17.61 38.01
C ARG A 32 27.96 16.80 36.77
N PRO A 33 27.12 16.72 35.72
CA PRO A 33 27.45 16.00 34.49
C PRO A 33 28.76 16.42 33.81
N LEU A 34 29.15 17.70 33.92
CA LEU A 34 30.33 18.25 33.25
C LEU A 34 31.66 17.75 33.85
N LEU A 35 31.70 17.45 35.15
CA LEU A 35 32.91 17.01 35.84
C LEU A 35 33.06 15.49 35.85
N ALA A 36 32.00 14.77 35.45
CA ALA A 36 32.00 13.33 35.52
C ALA A 36 32.78 12.69 34.36
N PRO A 37 33.42 11.52 34.61
CA PRO A 37 34.12 10.78 33.56
C PRO A 37 33.21 10.49 32.35
N ARG A 38 33.78 10.40 31.15
CA ARG A 38 33.03 10.00 29.96
C ARG A 38 32.42 8.61 30.14
N GLY A 39 31.21 8.42 29.62
CA GLY A 39 30.48 7.15 29.71
C GLY A 39 29.62 7.00 30.98
N THR A 40 29.56 8.02 31.84
CA THR A 40 28.81 7.97 33.10
C THR A 40 27.45 8.67 33.04
N PHE A 41 27.25 9.61 32.10
CA PHE A 41 26.00 10.38 31.96
C PHE A 41 25.24 9.98 30.70
N GLY A 42 24.72 8.76 30.70
CA GLY A 42 23.67 8.37 29.76
C GLY A 42 22.29 8.77 30.26
N SER A 43 21.25 8.33 29.54
CA SER A 43 19.86 8.55 29.96
C SER A 43 19.55 7.92 31.32
N ALA A 44 20.20 6.81 31.64
CA ALA A 44 20.11 6.11 32.92
C ALA A 44 21.53 5.82 33.48
N PRO A 45 21.67 5.39 34.75
CA PRO A 45 22.97 5.13 35.34
C PRO A 45 23.64 3.92 34.66
N ASN A 46 24.95 4.05 34.41
CA ASN A 46 25.77 2.94 33.94
C ASN A 46 26.60 2.33 35.09
N PRO A 47 26.84 1.00 35.07
CA PRO A 47 27.85 0.40 35.93
C PRO A 47 29.23 0.98 35.68
N LYS A 48 30.04 1.13 36.74
CA LYS A 48 31.41 1.67 36.65
C LYS A 48 32.33 0.81 35.78
N ASN A 49 32.25 -0.52 35.94
CA ASN A 49 33.20 -1.48 35.40
C ASN A 49 32.47 -2.52 34.53
N ILE A 50 31.96 -2.11 33.37
CA ILE A 50 31.28 -3.01 32.42
C ILE A 50 32.31 -3.96 31.79
N ILE A 51 31.99 -5.25 31.79
CA ILE A 51 32.77 -6.33 31.16
C ILE A 51 32.29 -6.52 29.73
N GLN A 52 30.98 -6.73 29.57
CA GLN A 52 30.32 -6.97 28.30
C GLN A 52 28.86 -6.50 28.31
N GLY A 53 28.31 -6.28 27.13
CA GLY A 53 26.94 -5.81 26.91
C GLY A 53 26.84 -4.34 26.55
N TYR A 54 25.60 -3.83 26.50
CA TYR A 54 25.31 -2.46 26.11
C TYR A 54 25.46 -1.51 27.31
N LYS A 55 25.39 -0.20 27.03
CA LYS A 55 25.30 0.83 28.07
C LYS A 55 24.52 2.02 27.53
N TRP A 56 23.92 2.81 28.42
CA TRP A 56 23.33 4.09 28.06
C TRP A 56 24.44 5.02 27.57
N ILE A 57 24.37 5.45 26.31
CA ILE A 57 25.44 6.27 25.74
C ILE A 57 25.52 7.64 26.42
N ASP A 58 26.73 8.16 26.62
CA ASP A 58 26.92 9.47 27.23
C ASP A 58 26.37 10.58 26.31
N TYR A 59 25.66 11.56 26.88
CA TYR A 59 25.11 12.68 26.09
C TYR A 59 26.19 13.44 25.31
N ARG A 60 27.43 13.48 25.81
CA ARG A 60 28.56 14.12 25.11
C ARG A 60 28.95 13.34 23.85
N ASP A 61 28.93 12.02 23.93
CA ASP A 61 29.21 11.14 22.80
C ASP A 61 28.08 11.21 21.77
N LEU A 62 26.81 11.31 22.22
CA LEU A 62 25.67 11.57 21.34
C LEU A 62 25.83 12.87 20.56
N LYS A 63 26.19 13.96 21.25
CA LYS A 63 26.39 15.28 20.63
C LYS A 63 27.49 15.29 19.57
N ILE A 64 28.50 14.42 19.72
CA ILE A 64 29.57 14.25 18.73
C ILE A 64 29.10 13.38 17.58
N LYS A 65 28.47 12.23 17.86
CA LYS A 65 28.05 11.24 16.85
C LYS A 65 26.93 11.75 15.95
N PHE A 66 25.98 12.50 16.49
CA PHE A 66 24.78 12.97 15.81
C PHE A 66 24.75 14.49 15.65
N LYS A 67 25.95 15.09 15.60
CA LYS A 67 26.10 16.52 15.39
C LYS A 67 25.47 16.91 14.05
N HIS A 68 24.64 17.94 14.07
CA HIS A 68 24.14 18.56 12.85
C HIS A 68 25.30 19.01 11.97
N ASP A 69 25.43 18.41 10.79
CA ASP A 69 26.35 18.84 9.75
C ASP A 69 25.62 19.77 8.78
N LYS A 70 26.14 20.98 8.61
CA LYS A 70 25.56 21.98 7.70
C LYS A 70 25.78 21.65 6.23
N ASN A 71 26.72 20.74 5.93
CA ASN A 71 27.08 20.36 4.57
C ASN A 71 26.29 19.17 4.04
N THR A 72 25.46 18.54 4.89
CA THR A 72 24.62 17.40 4.50
C THR A 72 23.16 17.72 4.73
N ASN A 73 22.29 17.00 4.00
CA ASN A 73 20.84 17.09 4.17
C ASN A 73 20.45 16.40 5.49
N THR A 74 20.54 17.15 6.58
CA THR A 74 20.33 16.63 7.93
C THR A 74 18.86 16.68 8.32
N VAL A 75 18.42 15.62 9.00
CA VAL A 75 17.08 15.42 9.52
C VAL A 75 17.16 15.41 11.04
N TYR A 76 16.43 16.32 11.66
CA TYR A 76 16.17 16.30 13.09
C TYR A 76 15.32 15.09 13.44
N LEU A 77 15.79 14.27 14.39
CA LEU A 77 15.02 13.15 14.91
C LEU A 77 14.35 13.49 16.23
N ASP A 78 15.16 13.73 17.26
CA ASP A 78 14.69 13.91 18.63
C ASP A 78 15.71 14.69 19.48
N ASN A 79 15.36 14.88 20.75
CA ASN A 79 16.26 15.38 21.78
C ASN A 79 16.53 14.28 22.82
N PHE A 80 17.76 14.25 23.32
CA PHE A 80 18.13 13.40 24.46
C PHE A 80 17.35 13.76 25.74
N ARG A 81 17.02 12.75 26.55
CA ARG A 81 16.38 12.90 27.85
C ARG A 81 17.01 11.98 28.92
N PHE A 82 17.03 12.44 30.15
CA PHE A 82 17.33 11.60 31.31
C PHE A 82 16.09 10.87 31.82
N PHE A 83 16.28 9.77 32.54
CA PHE A 83 15.24 9.20 33.40
C PHE A 83 15.10 10.02 34.69
N ASP A 84 13.86 10.30 35.11
CA ASP A 84 13.62 11.19 36.25
C ASP A 84 14.16 10.57 37.56
N HIS A 85 14.01 9.26 37.76
CA HIS A 85 14.62 8.57 38.91
C HIS A 85 16.15 8.70 38.94
N PHE A 86 16.81 8.78 37.78
CA PHE A 86 18.26 8.95 37.69
C PHE A 86 18.66 10.39 38.05
N VAL A 87 17.91 11.38 37.54
CA VAL A 87 18.08 12.80 37.89
C VAL A 87 17.94 13.00 39.39
N GLU A 88 16.90 12.43 40.00
CA GLU A 88 16.61 12.51 41.44
C GLU A 88 17.73 11.87 42.28
N LYS A 89 18.13 10.64 41.95
CA LYS A 89 19.22 9.93 42.66
C LYS A 89 20.56 10.65 42.54
N SER A 90 20.86 11.17 41.35
CA SER A 90 22.06 11.95 41.06
C SER A 90 22.00 13.38 41.62
N LYS A 91 20.81 13.86 42.00
CA LYS A 91 20.56 15.24 42.44
C LYS A 91 20.99 16.29 41.41
N ILE A 92 20.82 15.98 40.12
CA ILE A 92 21.19 16.87 39.02
C ILE A 92 20.31 18.13 39.12
N PRO A 93 20.89 19.35 39.14
CA PRO A 93 20.09 20.57 39.16
C PRO A 93 19.23 20.70 37.90
N GLU A 94 17.97 21.11 38.05
CA GLU A 94 16.99 21.20 36.96
C GLU A 94 17.47 22.09 35.78
N GLY A 95 18.10 23.22 36.08
CA GLY A 95 18.68 24.08 35.03
C GLY A 95 19.81 23.41 34.23
N VAL A 96 20.57 22.50 34.84
CA VAL A 96 21.62 21.72 34.16
C VAL A 96 21.00 20.60 33.34
N LYS A 97 19.99 19.89 33.88
CA LYS A 97 19.19 18.89 33.17
C LYS A 97 18.62 19.49 31.88
N ASN A 98 17.84 20.56 32.01
CA ASN A 98 17.14 21.21 30.88
C ASN A 98 18.12 21.73 29.84
N LYS A 99 19.27 22.26 30.25
CA LYS A 99 20.33 22.67 29.31
C LYS A 99 20.86 21.50 28.50
N ILE A 100 21.18 20.38 29.15
CA ILE A 100 21.72 19.19 28.46
C ILE A 100 20.68 18.61 27.50
N GLU A 101 19.45 18.39 27.96
CA GLU A 101 18.36 17.82 27.14
C GLU A 101 17.99 18.71 25.95
N LYS A 102 18.04 20.04 26.10
CA LYS A 102 17.80 20.99 25.01
C LYS A 102 18.95 21.07 24.01
N GLU A 103 20.20 21.04 24.47
CA GLU A 103 21.39 21.20 23.61
C GLU A 103 21.84 19.89 22.94
N THR A 104 21.38 18.74 23.42
CA THR A 104 21.73 17.42 22.88
C THR A 104 20.67 16.99 21.89
N VAL A 105 20.69 17.67 20.75
CA VAL A 105 19.85 17.39 19.59
C VAL A 105 20.44 16.23 18.81
N ILE A 106 19.59 15.27 18.43
CA ILE A 106 19.96 14.14 17.60
C ILE A 106 19.50 14.41 16.17
N SER A 107 20.45 14.43 15.24
CA SER A 107 20.17 14.56 13.81
C SER A 107 20.89 13.46 13.02
N LEU A 108 20.26 13.03 11.94
CA LEU A 108 20.82 12.06 10.99
C LEU A 108 20.95 12.70 9.61
N ASP A 109 21.94 12.25 8.84
CA ASP A 109 21.90 12.44 7.39
C ASP A 109 20.66 11.72 6.82
N ALA A 110 19.89 12.38 5.96
CA ALA A 110 18.73 11.80 5.27
C ALA A 110 19.06 10.48 4.56
N ASN A 111 20.28 10.32 4.05
CA ASN A 111 20.74 9.07 3.47
C ASN A 111 20.75 7.91 4.47
N LYS A 112 20.93 8.17 5.78
CA LYS A 112 20.84 7.12 6.81
C LYS A 112 19.41 6.63 7.00
N LEU A 113 18.40 7.45 6.74
CA LEU A 113 16.99 7.06 6.79
C LEU A 113 16.62 6.06 5.69
N THR A 114 17.42 5.95 4.62
CA THR A 114 17.22 4.90 3.59
C THR A 114 17.41 3.48 4.11
N GLN A 115 18.03 3.35 5.29
CA GLN A 115 18.20 2.08 5.99
C GLN A 115 17.03 1.76 6.95
N GLY A 116 15.95 2.52 6.88
CA GLY A 116 14.73 2.25 7.63
C GLY A 116 14.75 2.71 9.09
N VAL A 117 13.58 3.18 9.51
CA VAL A 117 13.25 3.50 10.90
C VAL A 117 11.99 2.73 11.28
N CYS A 118 12.03 2.01 12.39
CA CYS A 118 10.86 1.33 12.91
C CYS A 118 10.46 1.92 14.27
N ILE A 119 9.20 2.32 14.40
CA ILE A 119 8.63 2.97 15.57
C ILE A 119 7.59 2.04 16.19
N PHE A 120 7.86 1.58 17.40
CA PHE A 120 6.94 0.78 18.22
C PHE A 120 6.25 1.67 19.25
N GLY A 121 4.94 1.51 19.45
CA GLY A 121 4.23 2.20 20.51
C GLY A 121 2.71 2.07 20.44
N ALA A 122 2.05 2.10 21.59
CA ALA A 122 0.60 2.16 21.67
C ALA A 122 0.04 3.52 21.21
N THR A 123 -1.27 3.59 21.03
CA THR A 123 -1.96 4.85 20.71
C THR A 123 -1.77 5.87 21.84
N GLY A 124 -1.52 7.13 21.47
CA GLY A 124 -1.39 8.25 22.43
C GLY A 124 0.00 8.42 23.07
N THR A 125 1.00 7.68 22.61
CA THR A 125 2.33 7.63 23.27
C THR A 125 3.35 8.61 22.71
N GLY A 126 3.01 9.35 21.64
CA GLY A 126 3.88 10.33 20.99
C GLY A 126 4.36 9.99 19.58
N LYS A 127 3.94 8.85 19.00
CA LYS A 127 4.27 8.48 17.60
C LYS A 127 3.89 9.58 16.60
N SER A 128 2.69 10.15 16.73
CA SER A 128 2.20 11.20 15.83
C SER A 128 3.06 12.46 15.88
N GLU A 129 3.56 12.85 17.06
CA GLU A 129 4.47 14.00 17.20
C GLU A 129 5.79 13.78 16.48
N MET A 130 6.33 12.56 16.54
CA MET A 130 7.51 12.17 15.73
C MET A 130 7.21 12.30 14.24
N TYR A 131 6.07 11.80 13.77
CA TYR A 131 5.69 11.92 12.37
C TYR A 131 5.52 13.38 11.93
N TYR A 132 4.88 14.21 12.74
CA TYR A 132 4.73 15.65 12.50
C TYR A 132 6.08 16.35 12.39
N SER A 133 7.00 16.04 13.30
CA SER A 133 8.39 16.51 13.25
C SER A 133 9.08 16.13 11.95
N LEU A 134 8.92 14.90 11.48
CA LEU A 134 9.58 14.43 10.25
C LEU A 134 8.95 15.02 8.97
N ILE A 135 7.62 15.14 8.92
CA ILE A 135 6.88 15.67 7.76
C ILE A 135 7.17 17.16 7.54
N THR A 136 7.31 17.93 8.62
CA THR A 136 7.52 19.40 8.56
C THR A 136 8.88 19.80 8.02
N GLN A 137 9.86 18.91 8.04
CA GLN A 137 11.24 19.18 7.62
C GLN A 137 11.44 19.02 6.10
N ASN A 138 12.36 19.82 5.53
CA ASN A 138 12.60 19.91 4.09
C ASN A 138 13.72 18.98 3.59
N TRP A 139 13.68 17.70 3.97
CA TRP A 139 14.74 16.74 3.62
C TRP A 139 14.39 15.78 2.49
N TYR A 140 13.11 15.66 2.11
CA TYR A 140 12.63 14.73 1.07
C TYR A 140 12.02 15.48 -0.12
N MET A 141 11.99 14.82 -1.30
CA MET A 141 11.35 15.38 -2.50
C MET A 141 9.89 14.98 -2.59
N ARG A 142 9.58 13.76 -2.16
CA ARG A 142 8.25 13.17 -2.23
C ARG A 142 7.95 12.36 -0.98
N ALA A 143 6.67 12.23 -0.63
CA ALA A 143 6.27 11.34 0.45
C ALA A 143 5.04 10.49 0.09
N LEU A 144 5.08 9.21 0.43
CA LEU A 144 3.92 8.34 0.51
C LEU A 144 3.50 8.25 1.98
N ILE A 145 2.30 8.71 2.30
CA ILE A 145 1.80 8.78 3.68
C ILE A 145 0.56 7.91 3.78
N HIS A 146 0.62 6.85 4.59
CA HIS A 146 -0.56 6.10 4.98
C HIS A 146 -1.26 6.81 6.14
N ASP A 147 -2.39 7.45 5.86
CA ASP A 147 -3.12 8.30 6.80
C ASP A 147 -4.43 7.63 7.22
N ILE A 148 -4.39 6.84 8.29
CA ILE A 148 -5.55 6.05 8.75
C ILE A 148 -6.58 6.93 9.45
N LYS A 149 -6.10 7.88 10.24
CA LYS A 149 -6.93 8.75 11.08
C LYS A 149 -7.18 10.12 10.46
N GLN A 150 -6.63 10.35 9.27
CA GLN A 150 -6.68 11.64 8.56
C GLN A 150 -6.03 12.77 9.38
N ASP A 151 -5.02 12.38 10.15
CA ASP A 151 -4.30 13.25 11.07
C ASP A 151 -3.24 14.08 10.35
N PHE A 152 -2.84 13.71 9.14
CA PHE A 152 -1.80 14.40 8.38
C PHE A 152 -2.39 15.34 7.33
N ILE A 153 -3.49 14.94 6.67
CA ILE A 153 -4.14 15.76 5.64
C ILE A 153 -4.49 17.15 6.17
N LYS A 154 -5.12 17.23 7.35
CA LYS A 154 -5.58 18.48 7.95
C LYS A 154 -4.50 19.52 8.21
N PHE A 155 -3.25 19.08 8.42
CA PHE A 155 -2.12 19.95 8.75
C PHE A 155 -1.15 20.17 7.58
N PHE A 156 -1.08 19.25 6.61
CA PHE A 156 0.00 19.26 5.62
C PHE A 156 -0.47 19.25 4.15
N TYR A 157 -1.75 18.97 3.89
CA TYR A 157 -2.25 18.85 2.52
C TYR A 157 -2.26 20.19 1.77
N LYS A 158 -1.67 20.20 0.57
CA LYS A 158 -1.71 21.33 -0.37
C LYS A 158 -2.34 20.93 -1.70
N LYS A 159 -3.52 21.49 -1.99
CA LYS A 159 -4.37 21.17 -3.16
C LYS A 159 -3.67 21.10 -4.53
N ASN A 160 -2.69 21.98 -4.78
CA ASN A 160 -2.03 22.08 -6.09
C ASN A 160 -0.78 21.19 -6.23
N ARG A 161 -0.35 20.54 -5.15
CA ARG A 161 0.90 19.77 -5.11
C ARG A 161 0.69 18.33 -4.71
N ASP A 162 -0.20 18.11 -3.75
CA ASP A 162 -0.37 16.84 -3.07
C ASP A 162 -1.55 16.06 -3.67
N ILE A 163 -1.49 14.73 -3.56
CA ILE A 163 -2.49 13.78 -4.05
C ILE A 163 -3.15 13.11 -2.85
N ILE A 164 -4.48 13.04 -2.84
CA ILE A 164 -5.23 12.18 -1.92
C ILE A 164 -5.73 11.00 -2.73
N TYR A 165 -5.50 9.78 -2.26
CA TYR A 165 -5.97 8.55 -2.89
C TYR A 165 -6.81 7.74 -1.89
N ASN A 166 -8.08 7.55 -2.23
CA ASN A 166 -9.05 6.78 -1.44
C ASN A 166 -10.22 6.26 -2.29
N GLY A 167 -9.98 5.96 -3.58
CA GLY A 167 -11.01 5.41 -4.47
C GLY A 167 -12.17 6.36 -4.82
N GLY A 168 -12.02 7.68 -4.64
CA GLY A 168 -13.04 8.67 -5.02
C GLY A 168 -13.98 9.11 -3.88
N LEU A 169 -13.79 8.57 -2.68
CA LEU A 169 -14.66 8.81 -1.53
C LEU A 169 -14.46 10.18 -0.86
N ASP A 170 -13.37 10.87 -1.18
CA ASP A 170 -13.16 12.29 -0.83
C ASP A 170 -13.23 13.16 -2.09
N GLU A 171 -13.83 14.33 -2.02
CA GLU A 171 -14.00 15.19 -3.19
C GLU A 171 -12.69 15.72 -3.79
N ARG A 172 -11.65 15.81 -2.96
CA ARG A 172 -10.31 16.27 -3.32
C ARG A 172 -9.45 15.11 -3.84
N SER A 173 -9.95 13.88 -3.74
CA SER A 173 -9.22 12.69 -4.15
C SER A 173 -8.93 12.69 -5.64
N HIS A 174 -7.82 12.04 -5.98
CA HIS A 174 -7.49 11.68 -7.34
C HIS A 174 -7.77 10.20 -7.52
N ILE A 175 -8.11 9.81 -8.74
CA ILE A 175 -8.27 8.41 -9.12
C ILE A 175 -6.96 7.92 -9.70
N TRP A 176 -6.47 6.78 -9.22
CA TRP A 176 -5.31 6.14 -9.82
C TRP A 176 -5.73 5.44 -11.10
N ASP A 177 -5.16 5.87 -12.22
CA ASP A 177 -5.43 5.26 -13.52
C ASP A 177 -4.52 4.05 -13.76
N PHE A 178 -4.84 2.93 -13.11
CA PHE A 178 -4.04 1.72 -13.24
C PHE A 178 -4.05 1.13 -14.66
N MET A 179 -5.05 1.49 -15.50
CA MET A 179 -5.15 1.04 -16.90
C MET A 179 -4.08 1.69 -17.79
N SER A 180 -3.50 2.82 -17.36
CA SER A 180 -2.37 3.46 -18.05
C SER A 180 -1.00 3.02 -17.52
N GLU A 181 -0.96 2.19 -16.48
CA GLU A 181 0.28 1.62 -15.95
C GLU A 181 0.78 0.46 -16.81
N SER A 182 2.05 0.08 -16.65
CA SER A 182 2.61 -1.07 -17.35
C SER A 182 2.00 -2.41 -16.87
N PRO A 183 1.95 -3.45 -17.73
CA PRO A 183 1.47 -4.80 -17.39
C PRO A 183 2.07 -5.41 -16.12
N HIS A 184 3.34 -5.11 -15.82
CA HIS A 184 4.02 -5.65 -14.63
C HIS A 184 3.51 -4.99 -13.34
N ILE A 185 3.27 -3.68 -13.37
CA ILE A 185 2.70 -2.91 -12.26
C ILE A 185 1.29 -3.42 -11.95
N GLN A 186 0.47 -3.62 -12.98
CA GLN A 186 -0.89 -4.16 -12.87
C GLN A 186 -0.90 -5.56 -12.25
N GLN A 187 0.02 -6.43 -12.68
CA GLN A 187 0.17 -7.76 -12.09
C GLN A 187 0.54 -7.70 -10.61
N ALA A 188 1.49 -6.84 -10.22
CA ALA A 188 1.87 -6.65 -8.81
C ALA A 188 0.68 -6.15 -7.96
N PHE A 189 -0.11 -5.23 -8.51
CA PHE A 189 -1.34 -4.73 -7.91
C PHE A 189 -2.35 -5.85 -7.63
N PHE A 190 -2.77 -6.60 -8.66
CA PHE A 190 -3.78 -7.66 -8.49
C PHE A 190 -3.31 -8.78 -7.55
N THR A 191 -2.02 -9.14 -7.59
CA THR A 191 -1.44 -10.15 -6.68
C THR A 191 -1.64 -9.77 -5.22
N ASN A 192 -1.35 -8.52 -4.87
CA ASN A 192 -1.40 -8.04 -3.49
C ASN A 192 -2.81 -7.66 -3.03
N LEU A 193 -3.61 -7.10 -3.94
CA LEU A 193 -5.03 -6.82 -3.71
C LEU A 193 -5.79 -8.08 -3.27
N LEU A 194 -5.68 -9.15 -4.07
CA LEU A 194 -6.37 -10.42 -3.81
C LEU A 194 -5.85 -11.14 -2.58
N SER A 195 -4.53 -11.08 -2.34
CA SER A 195 -3.93 -11.62 -1.11
C SER A 195 -4.49 -10.92 0.14
N SER A 196 -4.79 -9.61 0.04
CA SER A 196 -5.34 -8.84 1.15
C SER A 196 -6.83 -9.07 1.41
N MET A 197 -7.64 -9.34 0.38
CA MET A 197 -9.07 -9.58 0.57
C MET A 197 -9.39 -10.96 1.12
N LEU A 198 -8.60 -11.97 0.76
CA LEU A 198 -8.91 -13.38 1.04
C LEU A 198 -8.08 -13.96 2.19
N GLY A 199 -7.06 -13.21 2.66
CA GLY A 199 -6.21 -13.60 3.78
C GLY A 199 -5.22 -14.72 3.43
N GLU A 200 -4.75 -15.46 4.44
CA GLU A 200 -3.65 -16.41 4.29
C GLU A 200 -3.99 -17.69 3.50
N LYS A 201 -5.28 -17.98 3.31
CA LYS A 201 -5.70 -19.09 2.46
C LYS A 201 -5.64 -18.63 1.01
N LYS A 202 -4.52 -18.95 0.34
CA LYS A 202 -4.43 -18.93 -1.13
C LYS A 202 -5.32 -20.04 -1.69
N ASP A 203 -6.61 -19.83 -1.66
CA ASP A 203 -7.57 -20.74 -2.27
C ASP A 203 -7.38 -20.72 -3.80
N TYR A 204 -7.53 -21.87 -4.44
CA TYR A 204 -7.44 -22.01 -5.90
C TYR A 204 -8.23 -20.93 -6.66
N PHE A 205 -9.38 -20.53 -6.10
CA PHE A 205 -10.26 -19.51 -6.66
C PHE A 205 -9.64 -18.11 -6.69
N SER A 206 -8.80 -17.76 -5.71
CA SER A 206 -8.13 -16.45 -5.66
C SER A 206 -7.11 -16.31 -6.78
N GLN A 207 -6.35 -17.38 -7.05
CA GLN A 207 -5.36 -17.42 -8.12
C GLN A 207 -6.02 -17.40 -9.49
N ALA A 208 -7.14 -18.11 -9.64
CA ALA A 208 -7.94 -18.06 -10.85
C ALA A 208 -8.48 -16.65 -11.11
N ALA A 209 -9.12 -16.02 -10.11
CA ALA A 209 -9.60 -14.63 -10.20
C ALA A 209 -8.47 -13.65 -10.54
N GLN A 210 -7.32 -13.78 -9.87
CA GLN A 210 -6.12 -12.97 -10.15
C GLN A 210 -5.68 -13.08 -11.60
N LYS A 211 -5.60 -14.31 -12.10
CA LYS A 211 -5.22 -14.59 -13.48
C LYS A 211 -6.21 -13.95 -14.45
N ARG A 212 -7.52 -14.09 -14.21
CA ARG A 212 -8.56 -13.48 -15.05
C ARG A 212 -8.46 -11.96 -15.09
N PHE A 213 -8.34 -11.29 -13.94
CA PHE A 213 -8.15 -9.83 -13.90
C PHE A 213 -6.87 -9.40 -14.63
N THR A 214 -5.77 -10.09 -14.36
CA THR A 214 -4.45 -9.76 -14.95
C THR A 214 -4.47 -9.95 -16.46
N ASP A 215 -4.94 -11.10 -16.96
CA ASP A 215 -4.96 -11.42 -18.39
C ASP A 215 -5.90 -10.48 -19.16
N THR A 216 -7.07 -10.17 -18.59
CA THR A 216 -8.03 -9.22 -19.17
C THR A 216 -7.44 -7.82 -19.26
N THR A 217 -6.82 -7.35 -18.17
CA THR A 217 -6.17 -6.03 -18.16
C THR A 217 -5.04 -5.97 -19.19
N LYS A 218 -4.18 -6.99 -19.21
CA LYS A 218 -3.06 -7.09 -20.17
C LYS A 218 -3.54 -7.07 -21.61
N ALA A 219 -4.57 -7.84 -21.94
CA ALA A 219 -5.15 -7.86 -23.28
C ALA A 219 -5.65 -6.46 -23.67
N ILE A 220 -6.40 -5.78 -22.80
CA ILE A 220 -6.95 -4.46 -23.10
C ILE A 220 -5.87 -3.42 -23.29
N VAL A 221 -4.90 -3.36 -22.37
CA VAL A 221 -3.83 -2.35 -22.41
C VAL A 221 -2.91 -2.55 -23.61
N SER A 222 -2.72 -3.81 -24.04
CA SER A 222 -1.88 -4.14 -25.18
C SER A 222 -2.58 -3.88 -26.53
N ILE A 223 -3.84 -4.30 -26.65
CA ILE A 223 -4.63 -4.17 -27.90
C ILE A 223 -5.07 -2.71 -28.12
N TYR A 224 -5.49 -2.04 -27.05
CA TYR A 224 -6.06 -0.69 -27.10
C TYR A 224 -5.08 0.36 -26.58
N LYS A 225 -3.78 0.20 -26.86
CA LYS A 225 -2.72 1.05 -26.30
C LYS A 225 -2.96 2.55 -26.51
N ASP A 226 -3.40 2.94 -27.71
CA ASP A 226 -3.57 4.34 -28.12
C ASP A 226 -4.96 4.91 -27.81
N GLU A 227 -5.83 4.11 -27.20
CA GLU A 227 -7.17 4.55 -26.81
C GLU A 227 -7.15 5.37 -25.51
N SER A 228 -8.21 6.18 -25.35
CA SER A 228 -8.45 6.97 -24.14
C SER A 228 -8.57 6.09 -22.89
N THR A 229 -8.18 6.66 -21.74
CA THR A 229 -8.31 6.02 -20.43
C THR A 229 -9.76 5.58 -20.18
N GLU A 230 -10.72 6.46 -20.46
CA GLU A 230 -12.15 6.22 -20.29
C GLU A 230 -12.61 4.97 -21.06
N LYS A 231 -12.17 4.85 -22.33
CA LYS A 231 -12.50 3.68 -23.16
C LYS A 231 -11.86 2.40 -22.64
N LYS A 232 -10.59 2.44 -22.19
CA LYS A 232 -9.90 1.29 -21.59
C LYS A 232 -10.63 0.78 -20.34
N TRP A 233 -11.06 1.70 -19.47
CA TRP A 233 -11.84 1.36 -18.27
C TRP A 233 -13.19 0.74 -18.62
N MET A 234 -13.91 1.29 -19.60
CA MET A 234 -15.17 0.71 -20.08
C MET A 234 -14.98 -0.71 -20.62
N LEU A 235 -14.01 -0.90 -21.50
CA LEU A 235 -13.68 -2.23 -22.05
C LEU A 235 -13.31 -3.23 -20.95
N PHE A 236 -12.58 -2.77 -19.92
CA PHE A 236 -12.20 -3.60 -18.79
C PHE A 236 -13.40 -4.04 -17.97
N LEU A 237 -14.28 -3.10 -17.61
CA LEU A 237 -15.48 -3.45 -16.85
C LEU A 237 -16.42 -4.35 -17.64
N THR A 238 -16.63 -4.09 -18.93
CA THR A 238 -17.44 -4.94 -19.80
C THR A 238 -16.86 -6.35 -19.86
N ALA A 239 -15.57 -6.49 -20.17
CA ALA A 239 -14.93 -7.80 -20.28
C ALA A 239 -14.98 -8.60 -18.97
N ILE A 240 -14.82 -7.94 -17.81
CA ILE A 240 -14.93 -8.61 -16.51
C ILE A 240 -16.38 -9.03 -16.22
N LYS A 241 -17.38 -8.18 -16.52
CA LYS A 241 -18.80 -8.52 -16.36
C LYS A 241 -19.21 -9.69 -17.23
N ASP A 242 -18.81 -9.69 -18.49
CA ASP A 242 -19.07 -10.79 -19.43
C ASP A 242 -18.42 -12.08 -18.94
N LEU A 243 -17.20 -11.99 -18.41
CA LEU A 243 -16.50 -13.14 -17.84
C LEU A 243 -17.24 -13.69 -16.61
N ILE A 244 -17.70 -12.84 -15.69
CA ILE A 244 -18.51 -13.24 -14.53
C ILE A 244 -19.83 -13.89 -14.96
N ALA A 245 -20.52 -13.33 -15.95
CA ALA A 245 -21.77 -13.86 -16.49
C ALA A 245 -21.56 -15.24 -17.13
N SER A 246 -20.51 -15.41 -17.92
CA SER A 246 -20.17 -16.69 -18.55
C SER A 246 -19.88 -17.78 -17.53
N MET A 247 -19.13 -17.46 -16.46
CA MET A 247 -18.82 -18.40 -15.38
C MET A 247 -20.06 -18.74 -14.54
N SER A 248 -20.96 -17.78 -14.33
CA SER A 248 -22.20 -17.99 -13.58
C SER A 248 -23.22 -18.84 -14.34
N SER A 249 -23.13 -18.88 -15.68
CA SER A 249 -23.97 -19.71 -16.55
C SER A 249 -23.48 -21.16 -16.70
N GLY A 250 -22.23 -21.45 -16.30
CA GLY A 250 -21.64 -22.78 -16.37
C GLY A 250 -22.07 -23.70 -15.21
N GLU A 251 -22.13 -25.02 -15.45
CA GLU A 251 -22.52 -26.01 -14.43
C GLU A 251 -21.44 -26.25 -13.34
N SER A 252 -20.24 -25.70 -13.52
CA SER A 252 -19.10 -25.90 -12.63
C SER A 252 -19.22 -25.05 -11.35
N LYS A 253 -19.39 -25.71 -10.19
CA LYS A 253 -19.36 -25.05 -8.87
C LYS A 253 -18.09 -24.23 -8.62
N SER A 254 -16.96 -24.67 -9.19
CA SER A 254 -15.68 -23.97 -9.08
C SER A 254 -15.70 -22.60 -9.76
N ASP A 255 -16.32 -22.49 -10.93
CA ASP A 255 -16.41 -21.22 -11.66
C ASP A 255 -17.37 -20.25 -10.96
N GLY A 256 -18.42 -20.80 -10.32
CA GLY A 256 -19.32 -20.03 -9.45
C GLY A 256 -18.59 -19.34 -8.29
N ASP A 257 -17.65 -20.01 -7.61
CA ASP A 257 -16.93 -19.39 -6.49
C ASP A 257 -15.83 -18.40 -6.94
N VAL A 258 -15.21 -18.63 -8.10
CA VAL A 258 -14.35 -17.61 -8.75
C VAL A 258 -15.14 -16.37 -9.09
N SER A 259 -16.35 -16.52 -9.66
CA SER A 259 -17.20 -15.40 -10.07
C SER A 259 -17.59 -14.49 -8.89
N LYS A 260 -17.98 -15.07 -7.75
CA LYS A 260 -18.29 -14.32 -6.51
C LYS A 260 -17.08 -13.53 -6.01
N THR A 261 -15.90 -14.14 -6.06
CA THR A 261 -14.66 -13.48 -5.67
C THR A 261 -14.37 -12.29 -6.59
N MET A 262 -14.59 -12.43 -7.90
CA MET A 262 -14.40 -11.33 -8.85
C MET A 262 -15.42 -10.20 -8.66
N ASP A 263 -16.68 -10.54 -8.40
CA ASP A 263 -17.78 -9.58 -8.22
C ASP A 263 -17.56 -8.66 -7.00
N GLN A 264 -17.04 -9.20 -5.89
CA GLN A 264 -16.69 -8.41 -4.69
C GLN A 264 -15.67 -7.30 -4.97
N ILE A 265 -14.77 -7.53 -5.93
CA ILE A 265 -13.68 -6.62 -6.28
C ILE A 265 -14.16 -5.60 -7.31
N LEU A 266 -15.04 -6.05 -8.20
CA LEU A 266 -15.53 -5.27 -9.33
C LEU A 266 -16.13 -3.93 -8.89
N GLU A 267 -16.86 -3.88 -7.78
CA GLU A 267 -17.48 -2.65 -7.28
C GLU A 267 -16.49 -1.49 -7.09
N ILE A 268 -15.30 -1.79 -6.57
CA ILE A 268 -14.24 -0.79 -6.38
C ILE A 268 -13.79 -0.20 -7.73
N PHE A 269 -13.69 -1.05 -8.74
CA PHE A 269 -13.31 -0.64 -10.09
C PHE A 269 -14.45 0.10 -10.79
N GLU A 270 -15.70 -0.29 -10.58
CA GLU A 270 -16.88 0.43 -11.07
C GLU A 270 -16.92 1.86 -10.53
N LEU A 271 -16.68 2.03 -9.22
CA LEU A 271 -16.64 3.35 -8.59
C LEU A 271 -15.51 4.21 -9.15
N SER A 272 -14.32 3.62 -9.33
CA SER A 272 -13.17 4.30 -9.92
C SER A 272 -13.46 4.75 -11.36
N ALA A 273 -13.98 3.85 -12.19
CA ALA A 273 -14.36 4.14 -13.57
C ALA A 273 -15.45 5.21 -13.64
N TYR A 274 -16.45 5.17 -12.76
CA TYR A 274 -17.50 6.19 -12.70
C TYR A 274 -16.92 7.61 -12.56
N PHE A 275 -15.95 7.79 -11.67
CA PHE A 275 -15.31 9.10 -11.47
C PHE A 275 -14.44 9.54 -12.64
N ILE A 276 -13.76 8.61 -13.30
CA ILE A 276 -12.96 8.86 -14.50
C ILE A 276 -13.89 9.27 -15.66
N ILE A 277 -14.88 8.44 -15.98
CA ILE A 277 -15.78 8.63 -17.13
C ILE A 277 -16.60 9.91 -17.00
N LYS A 278 -17.04 10.26 -15.78
CA LYS A 278 -17.75 11.52 -15.54
C LYS A 278 -16.83 12.75 -15.54
N GLY A 279 -15.52 12.58 -15.62
CA GLY A 279 -14.54 13.67 -15.55
C GLY A 279 -14.58 14.45 -14.22
N LYS A 280 -15.14 13.85 -13.15
CA LYS A 280 -15.37 14.54 -11.87
C LYS A 280 -14.10 14.64 -11.02
N ARG A 281 -13.09 13.80 -11.29
CA ARG A 281 -11.86 13.69 -10.50
C ARG A 281 -10.63 13.71 -11.40
N LYS A 282 -9.53 14.26 -10.88
CA LYS A 282 -8.23 14.20 -11.55
C LYS A 282 -7.71 12.77 -11.49
N THR A 283 -7.07 12.32 -12.57
CA THR A 283 -6.37 11.04 -12.62
C THR A 283 -4.88 11.25 -12.41
N PHE A 284 -4.19 10.18 -12.02
CA PHE A 284 -2.73 10.13 -12.01
C PHE A 284 -2.24 8.70 -12.27
N VAL A 285 -1.01 8.59 -12.76
CA VAL A 285 -0.21 7.36 -12.75
C VAL A 285 0.96 7.54 -11.76
N ILE A 286 1.47 6.44 -11.23
CA ILE A 286 2.51 6.44 -10.20
C ILE A 286 3.81 7.05 -10.73
N GLU A 287 4.18 6.75 -11.98
CA GLU A 287 5.38 7.31 -12.61
C GLU A 287 5.37 8.85 -12.62
N ASP A 288 4.20 9.45 -12.88
CA ASP A 288 4.05 10.90 -12.89
C ASP A 288 4.15 11.53 -11.50
N PHE A 289 3.78 10.78 -10.46
CA PHE A 289 4.03 11.22 -9.08
C PHE A 289 5.53 11.28 -8.77
N PHE A 290 6.32 10.31 -9.25
CA PHE A 290 7.76 10.29 -9.04
C PHE A 290 8.51 11.40 -9.79
N LYS A 291 7.93 11.97 -10.85
CA LYS A 291 8.46 13.15 -11.54
C LYS A 291 8.25 14.45 -10.75
N ARG A 292 7.41 14.46 -9.71
CA ARG A 292 7.18 15.65 -8.88
C ARG A 292 8.38 15.94 -7.98
N ASP A 293 8.61 17.22 -7.75
CA ASP A 293 9.57 17.75 -6.80
C ASP A 293 8.86 18.53 -5.67
N SER A 294 9.61 19.26 -4.86
CA SER A 294 9.06 20.26 -3.93
C SER A 294 8.19 19.69 -2.77
N GLN A 295 8.55 18.52 -2.24
CA GLN A 295 7.86 17.82 -1.15
C GLN A 295 6.40 17.43 -1.47
N ALA A 296 6.14 16.95 -2.68
CA ALA A 296 4.83 16.43 -3.06
C ALA A 296 4.45 15.21 -2.22
N LYS A 297 3.22 15.18 -1.71
CA LYS A 297 2.73 14.11 -0.84
C LYS A 297 1.61 13.33 -1.51
N LEU A 298 1.64 12.01 -1.38
CA LEU A 298 0.55 11.11 -1.74
C LEU A 298 0.00 10.51 -0.46
N TYR A 299 -1.24 10.87 -0.12
CA TYR A 299 -1.93 10.38 1.05
C TYR A 299 -2.81 9.19 0.67
N LEU A 300 -2.55 8.03 1.27
CA LEU A 300 -3.48 6.91 1.31
C LEU A 300 -4.46 7.20 2.45
N SER A 301 -5.56 7.89 2.14
CA SER A 301 -6.51 8.39 3.13
C SER A 301 -7.55 7.32 3.45
N ASN A 302 -7.55 6.82 4.68
CA ASN A 302 -8.55 5.86 5.11
C ASN A 302 -9.78 6.56 5.68
N ILE A 303 -10.95 6.23 5.17
CA ILE A 303 -12.23 6.62 5.78
C ILE A 303 -12.72 5.39 6.54
N GLU A 304 -12.88 5.50 7.87
CA GLU A 304 -13.13 4.33 8.74
C GLU A 304 -14.35 3.50 8.28
N ALA A 305 -15.40 4.14 7.74
CA ALA A 305 -16.57 3.47 7.20
C ALA A 305 -16.28 2.55 5.99
N TYR A 306 -15.21 2.82 5.24
CA TYR A 306 -14.82 2.09 4.02
C TYR A 306 -13.51 1.33 4.18
N LYS A 307 -12.95 1.29 5.38
CA LYS A 307 -11.66 0.64 5.69
C LYS A 307 -11.55 -0.81 5.19
N PRO A 308 -12.56 -1.69 5.32
CA PRO A 308 -12.48 -3.05 4.77
C PRO A 308 -12.27 -3.09 3.26
N ALA A 309 -12.82 -2.12 2.52
CA ALA A 309 -12.64 -2.00 1.08
C ALA A 309 -11.34 -1.29 0.70
N LEU A 310 -10.93 -0.27 1.46
CA LEU A 310 -9.73 0.53 1.19
C LEU A 310 -8.42 -0.20 1.52
N THR A 311 -8.38 -0.99 2.59
CA THR A 311 -7.15 -1.68 3.01
C THR A 311 -6.58 -2.57 1.89
N PRO A 312 -7.36 -3.45 1.23
CA PRO A 312 -6.85 -4.22 0.10
C PRO A 312 -6.35 -3.38 -1.07
N ILE A 313 -7.05 -2.30 -1.40
CA ILE A 313 -6.65 -1.36 -2.45
C ILE A 313 -5.30 -0.73 -2.12
N PHE A 314 -5.11 -0.30 -0.87
CA PHE A 314 -3.84 0.27 -0.41
C PHE A 314 -2.71 -0.77 -0.41
N THR A 315 -2.99 -2.01 -0.01
CA THR A 315 -2.01 -3.11 -0.10
C THR A 315 -1.55 -3.31 -1.55
N GLY A 316 -2.49 -3.42 -2.49
CA GLY A 316 -2.19 -3.51 -3.92
C GLY A 316 -1.44 -2.29 -4.45
N PHE A 317 -1.88 -1.09 -4.08
CA PHE A 317 -1.28 0.17 -4.51
C PHE A 317 0.17 0.30 -4.01
N ILE A 318 0.46 -0.06 -2.76
CA ILE A 318 1.81 -0.02 -2.20
C ILE A 318 2.73 -0.98 -2.97
N ALA A 319 2.24 -2.17 -3.33
CA ALA A 319 3.00 -3.09 -4.15
C ALA A 319 3.34 -2.49 -5.53
N ALA A 320 2.36 -1.93 -6.23
CA ALA A 320 2.56 -1.22 -7.49
C ALA A 320 3.54 -0.03 -7.32
N PHE A 321 3.37 0.77 -6.27
CA PHE A 321 4.17 1.95 -5.97
C PHE A 321 5.64 1.61 -5.72
N THR A 322 5.90 0.54 -4.97
CA THR A 322 7.28 0.05 -4.74
C THR A 322 7.91 -0.53 -6.01
N MET A 323 7.12 -1.14 -6.89
CA MET A 323 7.60 -1.65 -8.16
C MET A 323 8.01 -0.51 -9.11
N VAL A 324 7.22 0.56 -9.20
CA VAL A 324 7.61 1.76 -9.95
C VAL A 324 8.83 2.43 -9.33
N HIS A 325 8.90 2.55 -8.01
CA HIS A 325 10.09 3.12 -7.37
C HIS A 325 11.36 2.32 -7.69
N ALA A 326 11.25 1.00 -7.74
CA ALA A 326 12.37 0.11 -8.07
C ALA A 326 12.80 0.18 -9.55
N SER A 327 11.99 0.77 -10.44
CA SER A 327 12.36 0.98 -11.86
C SER A 327 13.04 2.33 -12.11
N LEU A 328 13.14 3.20 -11.11
CA LEU A 328 13.78 4.51 -11.22
C LEU A 328 15.32 4.42 -11.17
N ASP A 329 15.99 5.57 -11.21
CA ASP A 329 17.45 5.64 -11.12
C ASP A 329 17.96 5.15 -9.74
N SER A 330 18.70 4.04 -9.76
CA SER A 330 19.35 3.46 -8.57
C SER A 330 20.41 4.35 -7.91
N TYR A 331 20.76 5.50 -8.49
CA TYR A 331 21.64 6.50 -7.89
C TYR A 331 20.90 7.67 -7.21
N ALA A 332 19.56 7.65 -7.16
CA ALA A 332 18.73 8.70 -6.57
C ALA A 332 19.16 9.08 -5.14
N ALA A 333 19.44 8.11 -4.27
CA ALA A 333 19.89 8.38 -2.89
C ALA A 333 21.19 9.19 -2.82
N LYS A 334 22.12 9.00 -3.77
CA LYS A 334 23.38 9.75 -3.83
C LYS A 334 23.18 11.18 -4.34
N LYS A 335 22.13 11.40 -5.13
CA LYS A 335 21.72 12.72 -5.63
C LYS A 335 20.88 13.50 -4.62
N GLY A 336 20.58 12.93 -3.46
CA GLY A 336 19.71 13.53 -2.45
C GLY A 336 18.23 13.49 -2.83
N ASP A 337 17.85 12.65 -3.80
CA ASP A 337 16.46 12.47 -4.20
C ASP A 337 15.81 11.39 -3.33
N TYR A 338 15.22 11.83 -2.21
CA TYR A 338 14.61 10.95 -1.23
C TYR A 338 13.09 10.91 -1.37
N THR A 339 12.54 9.70 -1.33
CA THR A 339 11.09 9.46 -1.20
C THR A 339 10.80 8.91 0.19
N PHE A 340 10.09 9.69 0.99
CA PHE A 340 9.73 9.37 2.37
C PHE A 340 8.49 8.46 2.40
N TYR A 341 8.62 7.26 2.97
CA TYR A 341 7.50 6.35 3.17
C TYR A 341 7.08 6.40 4.64
N LEU A 342 6.00 7.10 4.93
CA LEU A 342 5.39 7.08 6.25
C LEU A 342 4.26 6.05 6.28
N LEU A 343 4.55 4.90 6.87
CA LEU A 343 3.64 3.75 6.92
C LEU A 343 3.10 3.63 8.36
N ASP A 344 2.12 4.45 8.71
CA ASP A 344 1.46 4.33 10.01
C ASP A 344 0.61 3.06 10.09
N GLU A 345 0.54 2.44 11.27
CA GLU A 345 -0.02 1.10 11.51
C GLU A 345 0.34 0.09 10.40
N TYR A 346 1.63 -0.03 10.11
CA TYR A 346 2.19 -0.83 9.02
C TYR A 346 1.71 -2.30 9.03
N LEU A 347 1.42 -2.87 10.21
CA LEU A 347 0.85 -4.22 10.33
C LEU A 347 -0.46 -4.41 9.55
N GLY A 348 -1.25 -3.35 9.38
CA GLY A 348 -2.57 -3.41 8.74
C GLY A 348 -2.53 -3.91 7.29
N PHE A 349 -1.38 -3.77 6.61
CA PHE A 349 -1.17 -4.29 5.26
C PHE A 349 0.07 -5.19 5.13
N LEU A 350 1.06 -5.07 6.03
CA LEU A 350 2.28 -5.88 6.00
C LEU A 350 2.01 -7.39 5.94
N ASN A 351 1.00 -7.87 6.66
CA ASN A 351 0.66 -9.30 6.70
C ASN A 351 0.14 -9.85 5.36
N TYR A 352 -0.34 -8.95 4.49
CA TYR A 352 -0.94 -9.26 3.20
C TYR A 352 -0.02 -8.96 2.02
N LEU A 353 1.04 -8.17 2.24
CA LEU A 353 2.07 -7.91 1.24
C LEU A 353 2.80 -9.21 0.90
N ASP A 354 3.03 -9.42 -0.39
CA ASP A 354 3.89 -10.50 -0.85
C ASP A 354 5.34 -10.25 -0.44
N LYS A 355 6.11 -11.34 -0.28
CA LYS A 355 7.49 -11.28 0.18
C LYS A 355 8.37 -10.37 -0.68
N ASP A 356 8.18 -10.36 -1.99
CA ASP A 356 9.00 -9.54 -2.89
C ASP A 356 8.72 -8.04 -2.69
N THR A 357 7.49 -7.65 -2.34
CA THR A 357 7.17 -6.27 -1.93
C THR A 357 7.79 -5.91 -0.59
N VAL A 358 7.76 -6.81 0.40
CA VAL A 358 8.40 -6.58 1.70
C VAL A 358 9.92 -6.41 1.51
N ASP A 359 10.56 -7.30 0.75
CA ASP A 359 11.99 -7.24 0.44
C ASP A 359 12.35 -5.97 -0.34
N ARG A 360 11.49 -5.52 -1.27
CA ARG A 360 11.66 -4.22 -1.94
C ARG A 360 11.76 -3.08 -0.94
N ILE A 361 10.77 -2.96 -0.05
CA ILE A 361 10.68 -1.86 0.93
C ILE A 361 11.90 -1.86 1.86
N HIS A 362 12.23 -3.02 2.44
CA HIS A 362 13.22 -3.10 3.52
C HIS A 362 14.66 -3.29 3.06
N LEU A 363 14.89 -3.87 1.88
CA LEU A 363 16.24 -4.30 1.46
C LEU A 363 16.71 -3.64 0.16
N ARG A 364 15.84 -3.50 -0.86
CA ARG A 364 16.28 -3.13 -2.22
C ARG A 364 16.11 -1.64 -2.55
N LEU A 365 15.05 -0.99 -2.06
CA LEU A 365 14.74 0.39 -2.43
C LEU A 365 15.68 1.44 -1.81
N ARG A 366 16.61 1.03 -0.95
CA ARG A 366 17.60 1.90 -0.31
C ARG A 366 18.40 2.73 -1.31
N SER A 367 18.92 2.12 -2.37
CA SER A 367 19.74 2.82 -3.38
C SER A 367 18.91 3.83 -4.20
N TYR A 368 17.61 3.54 -4.37
CA TYR A 368 16.65 4.38 -5.07
C TYR A 368 16.15 5.56 -4.24
N GLY A 369 16.65 5.75 -3.00
CA GLY A 369 16.31 6.89 -2.16
C GLY A 369 15.02 6.69 -1.34
N CYS A 370 14.51 5.47 -1.22
CA CYS A 370 13.40 5.18 -0.31
C CYS A 370 13.85 5.29 1.15
N CYS A 371 13.12 6.07 1.95
CA CYS A 371 13.30 6.21 3.39
C CYS A 371 12.05 5.65 4.11
N PRO A 372 12.03 4.34 4.45
CA PRO A 372 10.88 3.73 5.11
C PRO A 372 10.84 4.05 6.59
N ILE A 373 9.71 4.58 7.05
CA ILE A 373 9.39 4.78 8.46
C ILE A 373 8.11 4.03 8.77
N SER A 374 8.25 2.93 9.51
CA SER A 374 7.15 2.00 9.81
C SER A 374 6.68 2.17 11.24
N GLY A 375 5.38 2.42 11.41
CA GLY A 375 4.70 2.45 12.70
C GLY A 375 4.10 1.10 13.05
N LEU A 376 4.43 0.54 14.21
CA LEU A 376 3.92 -0.74 14.70
C LEU A 376 3.43 -0.60 16.15
N GLN A 377 2.34 -1.27 16.51
CA GLN A 377 1.91 -1.39 17.92
C GLN A 377 2.42 -2.68 18.57
N LYS A 378 2.51 -3.76 17.78
CA LYS A 378 2.99 -5.09 18.16
C LYS A 378 3.93 -5.63 17.08
N LEU A 379 4.63 -6.73 17.35
CA LEU A 379 5.40 -7.43 16.32
C LEU A 379 4.47 -8.26 15.41
N PRO A 380 4.86 -8.49 14.15
CA PRO A 380 4.13 -9.42 13.28
C PRO A 380 4.23 -10.85 13.83
N GLU A 381 3.19 -11.64 13.60
CA GLU A 381 3.11 -13.03 14.08
C GLU A 381 4.05 -13.96 13.30
N LYS A 382 4.29 -13.66 12.02
CA LYS A 382 5.24 -14.40 11.19
C LYS A 382 6.67 -14.09 11.60
N GLN A 383 7.40 -15.11 12.02
CA GLN A 383 8.79 -14.99 12.47
C GLN A 383 9.70 -14.38 11.39
N GLU A 384 9.52 -14.76 10.12
CA GLU A 384 10.30 -14.18 9.01
C GLU A 384 10.10 -12.67 8.87
N LEU A 385 8.86 -12.18 8.97
CA LEU A 385 8.57 -10.74 8.93
C LEU A 385 9.14 -10.02 10.15
N LYS A 386 9.05 -10.64 11.32
CA LYS A 386 9.62 -10.12 12.57
C LYS A 386 11.13 -9.95 12.42
N ASP A 387 11.83 -10.97 11.91
CA ASP A 387 13.27 -10.93 11.72
C ASP A 387 13.67 -9.89 10.67
N THR A 388 12.92 -9.78 9.57
CA THR A 388 13.15 -8.74 8.56
C THR A 388 13.03 -7.34 9.18
N ILE A 389 11.93 -7.02 9.87
CA ILE A 389 11.74 -5.70 10.50
C ILE A 389 12.84 -5.42 11.53
N LEU A 390 13.18 -6.37 12.39
CA LEU A 390 14.15 -6.15 13.45
C LEU A 390 15.58 -6.05 12.91
N SER A 391 15.90 -6.67 11.77
CA SER A 391 17.27 -6.68 11.21
C SER A 391 17.52 -5.62 10.15
N SER A 392 16.50 -5.23 9.37
CA SER A 392 16.65 -4.29 8.25
C SER A 392 16.79 -2.83 8.68
N ASN A 393 16.26 -2.48 9.86
CA ASN A 393 16.14 -1.09 10.29
C ASN A 393 17.40 -0.57 10.98
N TYR A 394 17.84 0.62 10.56
CA TYR A 394 18.96 1.35 11.17
C TYR A 394 18.65 1.87 12.57
N LEU A 395 17.38 2.24 12.79
CA LEU A 395 16.89 2.81 14.03
C LEU A 395 15.60 2.12 14.45
N LEU A 396 15.58 1.65 15.70
CA LEU A 396 14.40 1.14 16.38
C LEU A 396 14.03 2.11 17.50
N MET A 397 12.80 2.61 17.48
CA MET A 397 12.28 3.54 18.48
C MET A 397 11.15 2.87 19.25
N TYR A 398 11.21 2.91 20.57
CA TYR A 398 10.27 2.24 21.46
C TYR A 398 9.58 3.29 22.34
N PHE A 399 8.34 3.61 21.99
CA PHE A 399 7.45 4.45 22.78
C PHE A 399 6.71 3.61 23.82
N GLY A 400 6.17 4.28 24.84
CA GLY A 400 5.46 3.63 25.93
C GLY A 400 4.27 2.77 25.49
N GLY A 401 3.82 1.89 26.37
CA GLY A 401 2.64 1.04 26.12
C GLY A 401 2.81 0.01 24.99
N SER A 402 4.02 -0.21 24.48
CA SER A 402 4.31 -1.30 23.56
C SER A 402 3.98 -2.65 24.21
N GLY A 403 3.50 -3.62 23.42
CA GLY A 403 3.19 -4.96 23.92
C GLY A 403 4.39 -5.64 24.57
N LYS A 404 4.12 -6.58 25.50
CA LYS A 404 5.16 -7.35 26.21
C LYS A 404 6.12 -8.04 25.23
N ASP A 405 5.60 -8.54 24.12
CA ASP A 405 6.34 -9.14 23.01
C ASP A 405 7.42 -8.22 22.42
N VAL A 406 7.11 -6.94 22.25
CA VAL A 406 8.04 -5.92 21.73
C VAL A 406 9.16 -5.66 22.74
N VAL A 407 8.81 -5.55 24.02
CA VAL A 407 9.77 -5.28 25.11
C VAL A 407 10.70 -6.46 25.32
N ASP A 408 10.15 -7.67 25.39
CA ASP A 408 10.92 -8.90 25.53
C ASP A 408 11.89 -9.04 24.33
N SER A 409 11.41 -8.78 23.11
CA SER A 409 12.27 -8.82 21.92
C SER A 409 13.40 -7.79 21.93
N LEU A 410 13.19 -6.59 22.48
CA LEU A 410 14.26 -5.61 22.67
C LEU A 410 15.24 -6.06 23.75
N SER A 411 14.72 -6.56 24.88
CA SER A 411 15.52 -7.06 25.99
C SER A 411 16.43 -8.20 25.53
N ASP A 412 15.90 -9.14 24.74
CA ASP A 412 16.65 -10.26 24.17
C ASP A 412 17.74 -9.77 23.22
N LYS A 413 17.44 -8.76 22.38
CA LYS A 413 18.40 -8.20 21.42
C LYS A 413 19.53 -7.39 22.08
N LEU A 414 19.23 -6.71 23.19
CA LEU A 414 20.25 -6.05 24.01
C LEU A 414 21.04 -7.06 24.85
N GLY A 415 20.43 -8.17 25.22
CA GLY A 415 21.02 -9.15 26.12
C GLY A 415 21.28 -8.60 27.52
N LYS A 416 22.10 -9.32 28.29
CA LYS A 416 22.50 -8.90 29.63
C LYS A 416 23.80 -8.10 29.57
N THR A 417 23.87 -7.08 30.43
CA THR A 417 25.10 -6.32 30.69
C THR A 417 25.77 -6.87 31.93
N GLU A 418 27.00 -7.33 31.78
CA GLU A 418 27.81 -7.86 32.87
C GLU A 418 28.82 -6.83 33.34
N TYR A 419 28.99 -6.73 34.64
CA TYR A 419 29.87 -5.74 35.26
C TYR A 419 30.46 -6.24 36.57
N TRP A 420 31.59 -5.64 36.95
CA TRP A 420 32.19 -5.85 38.26
C TRP A 420 31.54 -4.96 39.31
N TYR A 421 31.08 -5.59 40.39
CA TYR A 421 30.57 -4.94 41.59
C TYR A 421 31.57 -5.12 42.74
N GLU A 422 31.99 -4.02 43.34
CA GLU A 422 32.79 -4.02 44.57
C GLU A 422 31.86 -3.76 45.76
N GLU A 423 31.68 -4.76 46.60
CA GLU A 423 30.89 -4.68 47.83
C GLU A 423 31.82 -4.31 48.99
N GLU A 424 31.58 -3.16 49.62
CA GLU A 424 32.26 -2.75 50.84
C GLU A 424 31.54 -3.35 52.04
N ASN A 425 32.19 -4.30 52.71
CA ASN A 425 31.72 -4.86 53.96
C ASN A 425 32.35 -4.10 55.12
N LEU A 426 31.50 -3.50 55.95
CA LEU A 426 31.91 -2.84 57.19
C LEU A 426 31.70 -3.81 58.35
N SER A 427 32.80 -4.36 58.87
CA SER A 427 32.77 -5.08 60.14
C SER A 427 33.21 -4.15 61.26
N VAL A 428 32.47 -4.21 62.38
CA VAL A 428 32.80 -3.48 63.60
C VAL A 428 33.28 -4.50 64.61
N ASP A 429 34.56 -4.44 64.96
CA ASP A 429 35.12 -5.30 66.00
C ASP A 429 34.61 -4.89 67.39
N HIS A 430 34.72 -5.77 68.38
CA HIS A 430 34.31 -5.55 69.78
C HIS A 430 34.87 -4.26 70.41
N LYS A 431 35.98 -3.73 69.86
CA LYS A 431 36.58 -2.43 70.24
C LYS A 431 36.04 -1.21 69.49
N LYS A 432 34.93 -1.34 68.74
CA LYS A 432 34.36 -0.32 67.85
C LYS A 432 35.27 0.12 66.69
N ASN A 433 36.32 -0.63 66.39
CA ASN A 433 37.16 -0.39 65.22
C ASN A 433 36.42 -0.85 63.95
N LYS A 434 36.35 0.04 62.96
CA LYS A 434 35.71 -0.26 61.67
C LYS A 434 36.75 -0.85 60.72
N ASN A 435 36.65 -2.14 60.44
CA ASN A 435 37.41 -2.78 59.39
C ASN A 435 36.58 -2.76 58.10
N ARG A 436 37.24 -2.39 57.00
CA ARG A 436 36.66 -2.38 55.66
C ARG A 436 37.27 -3.52 54.87
N SER A 437 36.45 -4.45 54.41
CA SER A 437 36.86 -5.44 53.42
C SER A 437 36.11 -5.19 52.11
N TYR A 438 36.79 -5.42 51.00
CA TYR A 438 36.22 -5.25 49.66
C TYR A 438 36.11 -6.63 49.01
N SER A 439 34.90 -6.98 48.57
CA SER A 439 34.65 -8.18 47.77
C SER A 439 34.31 -7.77 46.35
N LYS A 440 34.98 -8.38 45.36
CA LYS A 440 34.69 -8.14 43.94
C LYS A 440 33.85 -9.28 43.41
N GLN A 441 32.63 -8.98 42.98
CA GLN A 441 31.66 -9.92 42.43
C GLN A 441 31.33 -9.55 40.98
N GLN A 442 31.13 -10.56 40.13
CA GLN A 442 30.55 -10.36 38.80
C GLN A 442 29.03 -10.35 38.93
N LYS A 443 28.39 -9.29 38.44
CA LYS A 443 26.92 -9.17 38.39
C LYS A 443 26.47 -8.99 36.95
N SER A 444 25.22 -9.37 36.70
CA SER A 444 24.58 -9.28 35.39
C SER A 444 23.23 -8.59 35.55
N MET A 445 22.87 -7.70 34.63
CA MET A 445 21.59 -7.00 34.62
C MET A 445 21.04 -6.85 33.22
N THR A 446 19.72 -6.66 33.10
CA THR A 446 19.13 -6.10 31.88
C THR A 446 19.17 -4.57 31.99
N LEU A 447 19.55 -3.88 30.90
CA LEU A 447 19.53 -2.41 30.88
C LEU A 447 18.11 -1.82 30.90
N PHE A 448 17.16 -2.68 30.59
CA PHE A 448 15.80 -2.33 30.27
C PHE A 448 14.83 -3.27 31.00
N SER A 449 13.72 -2.72 31.47
CA SER A 449 12.64 -3.45 32.14
C SER A 449 11.28 -2.94 31.66
N ASN A 450 10.24 -3.76 31.84
CA ASN A 450 8.86 -3.38 31.52
C ASN A 450 8.42 -2.10 32.25
N ASP A 451 8.82 -1.93 33.50
CA ASP A 451 8.48 -0.75 34.30
C ASP A 451 9.01 0.55 33.68
N MET A 452 10.20 0.50 33.07
CA MET A 452 10.77 1.67 32.38
C MET A 452 9.94 2.07 31.15
N MET A 453 9.25 1.12 30.50
CA MET A 453 8.43 1.38 29.31
C MET A 453 7.10 2.05 29.62
N HIS A 454 6.46 1.67 30.72
CA HIS A 454 5.18 2.26 31.10
C HIS A 454 5.30 3.77 31.34
N GLY A 455 6.39 4.23 31.96
CA GLY A 455 6.63 5.66 32.21
C GLY A 455 7.01 6.50 30.98
N LEU A 456 7.26 5.90 29.82
CA LEU A 456 7.66 6.66 28.62
C LEU A 456 6.49 7.44 28.00
N GLY A 457 5.28 6.85 28.02
CA GLY A 457 4.11 7.39 27.34
C GLY A 457 3.62 8.73 27.90
N GLU A 458 3.63 8.89 29.22
CA GLU A 458 3.18 10.13 29.90
C GLU A 458 4.04 11.35 29.56
N SER A 459 5.28 11.12 29.10
CA SER A 459 6.27 12.16 28.85
C SER A 459 6.58 12.36 27.37
N TYR A 460 5.81 11.73 26.46
CA TYR A 460 6.06 11.70 25.02
C TYR A 460 7.52 11.33 24.69
N SER A 461 8.08 10.42 25.48
CA SER A 461 9.46 9.98 25.36
C SER A 461 9.51 8.57 24.77
N HIS A 462 10.69 8.20 24.29
CA HIS A 462 10.93 6.90 23.66
C HIS A 462 12.36 6.44 23.93
N ILE A 463 12.62 5.15 23.75
CA ILE A 463 13.99 4.63 23.68
C ILE A 463 14.40 4.52 22.22
N SER A 464 15.51 5.17 21.87
CA SER A 464 16.15 5.07 20.56
C SER A 464 17.28 4.06 20.64
N PHE A 465 17.21 3.02 19.81
CA PHE A 465 18.23 1.99 19.69
C PHE A 465 18.75 1.93 18.25
N PHE A 466 20.06 2.10 18.10
CA PHE A 466 20.79 1.97 16.84
C PHE A 466 21.63 0.68 16.89
N PRO A 467 21.12 -0.44 16.34
CA PRO A 467 21.80 -1.74 16.45
C PRO A 467 23.22 -1.71 15.90
N LEU A 468 23.40 -1.11 14.71
CA LEU A 468 24.70 -1.04 14.02
C LEU A 468 25.72 -0.13 14.72
N LEU A 469 25.25 0.82 15.53
CA LEU A 469 26.12 1.76 16.26
C LEU A 469 26.28 1.39 17.74
N THR A 470 25.70 0.26 18.14
CA THR A 470 25.57 -0.18 19.54
C THR A 470 25.17 0.93 20.50
N THR A 471 24.27 1.81 20.05
CA THR A 471 23.92 3.05 20.73
C THR A 471 22.47 3.02 21.22
N ILE A 472 22.26 3.25 22.51
CA ILE A 472 20.93 3.30 23.14
C ILE A 472 20.79 4.51 24.07
N TYR A 473 19.70 5.26 23.94
CA TYR A 473 19.35 6.40 24.80
C TYR A 473 17.83 6.60 24.87
N ARG A 474 17.38 7.34 25.89
CA ARG A 474 16.02 7.87 25.99
C ARG A 474 15.96 9.20 25.25
N GLY A 475 15.12 9.28 24.23
CA GLY A 475 14.81 10.49 23.48
C GLY A 475 13.43 11.04 23.81
N TYR A 476 13.13 12.24 23.35
CA TYR A 476 11.78 12.78 23.29
C TYR A 476 11.64 13.68 22.06
N THR A 477 10.43 13.73 21.52
CA THR A 477 10.11 14.65 20.42
C THR A 477 9.33 15.84 20.99
N PRO A 478 9.83 17.07 20.85
CA PRO A 478 9.06 18.27 21.21
C PRO A 478 7.77 18.35 20.40
N GLN A 479 6.67 18.72 21.05
CA GLN A 479 5.42 18.97 20.37
C GLN A 479 5.53 20.20 19.47
N ILE A 480 5.01 20.09 18.25
CA ILE A 480 5.02 21.17 17.27
C ILE A 480 3.62 21.77 17.19
N PRO A 481 3.44 23.09 17.38
CA PRO A 481 2.15 23.71 17.21
C PRO A 481 1.75 23.69 15.73
N LEU A 482 0.83 22.80 15.37
CA LEU A 482 0.30 22.68 14.02
C LEU A 482 -1.01 23.46 13.90
N LYS A 483 -1.13 24.25 12.83
CA LYS A 483 -2.38 24.92 12.46
C LYS A 483 -3.11 24.05 11.46
N GLN A 484 -4.40 23.81 11.68
CA GLN A 484 -5.26 23.19 10.68
C GLN A 484 -5.37 24.11 9.44
N ILE A 485 -5.03 23.56 8.27
CA ILE A 485 -5.06 24.25 6.97
C ILE A 485 -6.02 23.62 5.97
N ALA A 486 -6.54 22.43 6.28
CA ALA A 486 -7.51 21.71 5.47
C ALA A 486 -8.51 20.97 6.38
N GLU A 487 -9.68 20.69 5.83
CA GLU A 487 -10.64 19.76 6.43
C GLU A 487 -10.07 18.33 6.43
N ASP A 488 -10.47 17.52 7.41
CA ASP A 488 -10.02 16.13 7.53
C ASP A 488 -10.57 15.33 6.34
N ILE A 489 -11.90 15.29 6.18
CA ILE A 489 -12.62 14.63 5.08
C ILE A 489 -13.54 15.63 4.39
N VAL A 490 -13.55 15.63 3.06
CA VAL A 490 -14.63 16.24 2.27
C VAL A 490 -15.40 15.12 1.59
N ALA A 491 -16.50 14.66 2.19
CA ALA A 491 -17.18 13.43 1.77
C ALA A 491 -17.81 13.58 0.37
N THR A 492 -17.56 12.60 -0.50
CA THR A 492 -18.24 12.52 -1.80
C THR A 492 -19.64 11.91 -1.64
N ASN A 493 -20.66 12.54 -2.22
CA ASN A 493 -21.96 11.87 -2.40
C ASN A 493 -21.84 10.81 -3.52
N ILE A 494 -22.04 9.54 -3.17
CA ILE A 494 -22.02 8.38 -4.07
C ILE A 494 -23.41 7.80 -4.36
N ASP A 495 -24.49 8.47 -3.94
CA ASP A 495 -25.87 8.03 -4.17
C ASP A 495 -26.19 7.97 -5.66
N GLU A 496 -25.65 8.90 -6.46
CA GLU A 496 -25.82 8.89 -7.92
C GLU A 496 -25.21 7.62 -8.53
N PHE A 497 -24.04 7.20 -8.05
CA PHE A 497 -23.40 5.96 -8.50
C PHE A 497 -24.27 4.74 -8.17
N TYR A 498 -24.74 4.63 -6.92
CA TYR A 498 -25.57 3.49 -6.53
C TYR A 498 -26.96 3.50 -7.18
N LYS A 499 -27.54 4.67 -7.42
CA LYS A 499 -28.79 4.80 -8.19
C LYS A 499 -28.60 4.32 -9.63
N LEU A 500 -27.45 4.57 -10.25
CA LEU A 500 -27.14 4.08 -11.59
C LEU A 500 -26.85 2.58 -11.56
N LYS A 501 -26.07 2.09 -10.59
CA LYS A 501 -25.72 0.68 -10.44
C LYS A 501 -26.94 -0.21 -10.19
N TYR A 502 -27.87 0.24 -9.34
CA TYR A 502 -29.06 -0.52 -8.93
C TYR A 502 -30.36 -0.02 -9.58
N LYS A 503 -30.28 0.81 -10.63
CA LYS A 503 -31.48 1.28 -11.35
C LYS A 503 -32.35 0.13 -11.88
N ASP A 504 -31.75 -1.05 -12.04
CA ASP A 504 -32.39 -2.28 -12.53
C ASP A 504 -32.84 -3.22 -11.39
N PHE A 505 -32.65 -2.86 -10.11
CA PHE A 505 -32.97 -3.72 -8.94
C PHE A 505 -34.36 -3.45 -8.33
N THR A 506 -35.08 -2.42 -8.78
CA THR A 506 -36.49 -2.22 -8.43
C THR A 506 -37.36 -3.23 -9.17
N VAL A 507 -37.86 -4.24 -8.44
CA VAL A 507 -38.95 -5.19 -8.79
C VAL A 507 -39.69 -4.81 -10.08
N ARG A 508 -39.15 -5.24 -11.22
CA ARG A 508 -39.78 -5.28 -12.55
C ARG A 508 -38.95 -6.22 -13.41
N GLU A 509 -39.66 -6.96 -14.26
CA GLU A 509 -39.14 -7.94 -15.20
C GLU A 509 -37.91 -7.43 -15.95
N VAL A 510 -36.92 -8.30 -16.07
CA VAL A 510 -35.55 -8.04 -16.50
C VAL A 510 -35.47 -7.41 -17.90
N SER A 511 -34.83 -6.24 -17.99
CA SER A 511 -34.06 -5.80 -19.16
C SER A 511 -32.72 -5.20 -18.68
N SER A 512 -31.64 -5.63 -19.33
CA SER A 512 -30.24 -5.47 -18.90
C SER A 512 -29.66 -4.07 -19.11
N PHE A 513 -28.54 -3.84 -18.40
CA PHE A 513 -27.64 -2.69 -18.30
C PHE A 513 -27.23 -2.01 -19.63
N GLU A 514 -27.50 -2.62 -20.79
CA GLU A 514 -27.37 -1.97 -22.12
C GLU A 514 -28.40 -0.84 -22.33
N GLU A 515 -29.52 -0.82 -21.59
CA GLU A 515 -30.56 0.21 -21.68
C GLU A 515 -30.14 1.60 -21.20
N ILE A 516 -29.00 1.72 -20.51
CA ILE A 516 -28.54 3.01 -19.99
C ILE A 516 -27.88 3.86 -21.10
N PHE A 517 -27.54 3.28 -22.26
CA PHE A 517 -26.76 3.97 -23.30
C PHE A 517 -27.35 4.00 -24.71
N GLU A 518 -28.44 3.31 -25.01
CA GLU A 518 -29.07 3.39 -26.33
C GLU A 518 -30.44 4.07 -26.27
N THR A 519 -30.46 5.38 -26.53
CA THR A 519 -31.65 6.08 -27.03
C THR A 519 -31.92 5.70 -28.48
N GLN A 520 -32.07 4.41 -28.78
CA GLN A 520 -32.57 3.97 -30.08
C GLN A 520 -33.51 2.78 -29.88
N LYS A 521 -34.80 3.10 -30.02
CA LYS A 521 -35.97 2.23 -30.16
C LYS A 521 -35.65 0.73 -30.23
N LYS A 522 -35.73 0.02 -29.10
CA LYS A 522 -35.57 -1.44 -29.05
C LYS A 522 -36.57 -2.11 -30.01
N LEU A 523 -36.05 -2.69 -31.08
CA LEU A 523 -36.77 -3.62 -31.92
C LEU A 523 -36.81 -4.96 -31.19
N SER A 524 -37.97 -5.61 -31.15
CA SER A 524 -38.03 -7.02 -30.75
C SER A 524 -37.16 -7.87 -31.70
N LYS A 525 -36.65 -9.03 -31.25
CA LYS A 525 -35.81 -9.92 -32.07
C LYS A 525 -36.43 -10.24 -33.44
N ILE A 526 -37.75 -10.33 -33.48
CA ILE A 526 -38.51 -10.61 -34.70
C ILE A 526 -38.59 -9.38 -35.62
N GLU A 527 -38.69 -8.18 -35.06
CA GLU A 527 -38.63 -6.93 -35.82
C GLU A 527 -37.21 -6.68 -36.35
N GLU A 528 -36.18 -6.97 -35.55
CA GLU A 528 -34.78 -6.91 -35.95
C GLU A 528 -34.48 -7.88 -37.10
N TYR A 529 -34.98 -9.13 -37.02
CA TYR A 529 -34.83 -10.11 -38.10
C TYR A 529 -35.62 -9.74 -39.37
N LYS A 530 -36.85 -9.24 -39.21
CA LYS A 530 -37.65 -8.71 -40.34
C LYS A 530 -36.93 -7.54 -41.02
N LEU A 531 -36.29 -6.67 -40.23
CA LEU A 531 -35.49 -5.55 -40.72
C LEU A 531 -34.22 -6.01 -41.43
N TRP A 532 -33.52 -7.03 -40.90
CA TRP A 532 -32.38 -7.66 -41.56
C TRP A 532 -32.76 -8.29 -42.91
N LYS A 533 -33.89 -9.01 -42.99
CA LYS A 533 -34.39 -9.54 -44.26
C LYS A 533 -34.71 -8.45 -45.29
N LYS A 534 -35.27 -7.33 -44.83
CA LYS A 534 -35.52 -6.16 -45.69
C LYS A 534 -34.20 -5.57 -46.19
N PHE A 535 -33.18 -5.50 -45.33
CA PHE A 535 -31.83 -5.07 -45.68
C PHE A 535 -31.18 -6.02 -46.69
N GLN A 536 -31.26 -7.33 -46.47
CA GLN A 536 -30.72 -8.37 -47.36
C GLN A 536 -31.34 -8.29 -48.75
N LYS A 537 -32.67 -8.16 -48.85
CA LYS A 537 -33.37 -7.96 -50.14
C LYS A 537 -32.95 -6.69 -50.88
N THR A 538 -32.55 -5.66 -50.15
CA THR A 538 -32.02 -4.41 -50.72
C THR A 538 -30.59 -4.62 -51.25
N ALA A 539 -29.81 -5.49 -50.61
CA ALA A 539 -28.43 -5.84 -50.99
C ALA A 539 -28.32 -6.97 -52.04
N GLU A 540 -29.39 -7.74 -52.29
CA GLU A 540 -29.39 -8.92 -53.18
C GLU A 540 -29.08 -8.61 -54.67
N ASN A 541 -29.01 -7.34 -55.08
CA ASN A 541 -28.76 -6.96 -56.48
C ASN A 541 -27.39 -6.30 -56.76
N LYS A 542 -26.55 -6.05 -55.74
CA LYS A 542 -25.12 -5.62 -55.74
C LYS A 542 -24.81 -5.04 -54.34
N LYS A 543 -23.52 -4.85 -54.01
CA LYS A 543 -23.10 -4.11 -52.80
C LYS A 543 -23.91 -2.80 -52.73
N PRO A 544 -24.74 -2.57 -51.70
CA PRO A 544 -25.64 -1.43 -51.67
C PRO A 544 -24.81 -0.14 -51.76
N SER A 545 -25.25 0.80 -52.60
CA SER A 545 -24.59 2.09 -52.70
C SER A 545 -24.83 2.90 -51.42
N ASP A 546 -23.99 3.91 -51.16
CA ASP A 546 -24.17 4.79 -50.00
C ASP A 546 -25.55 5.47 -49.99
N ASP A 547 -26.11 5.73 -51.19
CA ASP A 547 -27.46 6.27 -51.37
C ASP A 547 -28.56 5.25 -50.99
N ASP A 548 -28.37 3.96 -51.31
CA ASP A 548 -29.30 2.88 -50.90
C ASP A 548 -29.28 2.69 -49.38
N LEU A 549 -28.10 2.79 -48.76
CA LEU A 549 -27.93 2.73 -47.31
C LEU A 549 -28.59 3.94 -46.62
N ALA A 550 -28.37 5.15 -47.13
CA ALA A 550 -29.00 6.37 -46.61
C ALA A 550 -30.53 6.32 -46.74
N LYS A 551 -31.03 5.83 -47.88
CA LYS A 551 -32.48 5.63 -48.11
C LYS A 551 -33.07 4.58 -47.18
N PHE A 552 -32.42 3.43 -47.02
CA PHE A 552 -32.84 2.37 -46.11
C PHE A 552 -32.88 2.87 -44.66
N LYS A 553 -31.85 3.61 -44.23
CA LYS A 553 -31.80 4.21 -42.89
C LYS A 553 -32.97 5.17 -42.67
N LYS A 554 -33.23 6.06 -43.62
CA LYS A 554 -34.33 7.04 -43.54
C LYS A 554 -35.72 6.38 -43.54
N GLU A 555 -35.94 5.38 -44.38
CA GLU A 555 -37.24 4.67 -44.46
C GLU A 555 -37.58 3.89 -43.19
N ASN A 556 -36.56 3.42 -42.47
CA ASN A 556 -36.74 2.61 -41.26
C ASN A 556 -36.41 3.37 -39.96
N LYS A 557 -36.11 4.69 -40.03
CA LYS A 557 -35.75 5.56 -38.90
C LYS A 557 -34.49 5.09 -38.14
N LEU A 558 -33.44 4.79 -38.90
CA LEU A 558 -32.15 4.25 -38.45
C LEU A 558 -30.97 5.17 -38.85
N GLU A 559 -31.21 6.48 -38.99
CA GLU A 559 -30.25 7.45 -39.51
C GLU A 559 -28.91 7.45 -38.73
N GLU A 560 -28.99 7.28 -37.42
CA GLU A 560 -27.86 7.27 -36.49
C GLU A 560 -27.39 5.85 -36.10
N VAL A 561 -27.95 4.79 -36.70
CA VAL A 561 -27.64 3.39 -36.35
C VAL A 561 -26.53 2.85 -37.24
N ASP A 562 -25.55 2.17 -36.65
CA ASP A 562 -24.57 1.38 -37.39
C ASP A 562 -25.22 0.04 -37.81
N LEU A 563 -25.51 -0.12 -39.11
CA LEU A 563 -26.17 -1.31 -39.65
C LEU A 563 -25.27 -2.56 -39.61
N GLU A 564 -23.95 -2.38 -39.67
CA GLU A 564 -23.00 -3.50 -39.62
C GLU A 564 -22.94 -4.07 -38.19
N LEU A 565 -22.96 -3.18 -37.19
CA LEU A 565 -23.06 -3.57 -35.79
C LEU A 565 -24.43 -4.17 -35.46
N LEU A 566 -25.52 -3.56 -35.94
CA LEU A 566 -26.90 -4.01 -35.70
C LEU A 566 -27.13 -5.43 -36.23
N PHE A 567 -26.63 -5.73 -37.43
CA PHE A 567 -26.87 -7.03 -38.09
C PHE A 567 -25.74 -8.03 -37.93
N LYS A 568 -24.71 -7.73 -37.12
CA LYS A 568 -23.49 -8.54 -36.97
C LYS A 568 -23.77 -10.04 -36.75
N LYS A 569 -24.79 -10.37 -35.96
CA LYS A 569 -25.18 -11.76 -35.65
C LYS A 569 -25.86 -12.52 -36.80
N TYR A 570 -26.36 -11.83 -37.82
CA TYR A 570 -27.03 -12.42 -38.98
C TYR A 570 -26.15 -12.45 -40.22
N ILE A 571 -25.05 -11.70 -40.23
CA ILE A 571 -24.07 -11.70 -41.32
C ILE A 571 -23.28 -13.01 -41.28
N LEU A 572 -23.09 -13.61 -42.45
CA LEU A 572 -22.30 -14.83 -42.60
C LEU A 572 -20.86 -14.61 -42.09
N ASP A 573 -20.49 -15.36 -41.06
CA ASP A 573 -19.15 -15.40 -40.49
C ASP A 573 -18.52 -16.75 -40.86
N LYS A 574 -17.39 -16.71 -41.58
CA LYS A 574 -16.71 -17.92 -42.05
C LYS A 574 -16.21 -18.81 -40.91
N GLN A 575 -15.75 -18.23 -39.81
CA GLN A 575 -15.24 -18.99 -38.68
C GLN A 575 -16.39 -19.70 -37.95
N ILE A 576 -17.54 -19.03 -37.79
CA ILE A 576 -18.76 -19.64 -37.24
C ILE A 576 -19.26 -20.75 -38.16
N LEU A 577 -19.33 -20.49 -39.47
CA LEU A 577 -19.69 -21.48 -40.47
C LEU A 577 -18.79 -22.73 -40.37
N ASP A 578 -17.47 -22.58 -40.40
CA ASP A 578 -16.52 -23.70 -40.32
C ASP A 578 -16.68 -24.53 -39.05
N ASN A 579 -16.92 -23.86 -37.91
CA ASN A 579 -17.17 -24.55 -36.64
C ASN A 579 -18.47 -25.34 -36.67
N LYS A 580 -19.55 -24.76 -37.23
CA LYS A 580 -20.84 -25.44 -37.38
C LYS A 580 -20.74 -26.61 -38.36
N MET A 581 -19.99 -26.46 -39.46
CA MET A 581 -19.75 -27.50 -40.45
C MET A 581 -19.05 -28.74 -39.87
N LYS A 582 -18.23 -28.58 -38.82
CA LYS A 582 -17.58 -29.68 -38.10
C LYS A 582 -18.49 -30.37 -37.08
N LEU A 583 -19.49 -29.66 -36.55
CA LEU A 583 -20.39 -30.15 -35.50
C LEU A 583 -21.53 -31.02 -36.04
N PHE A 584 -21.97 -30.76 -37.28
CA PHE A 584 -23.09 -31.49 -37.88
C PHE A 584 -22.60 -32.41 -39.00
N SER A 585 -23.04 -33.67 -38.95
CA SER A 585 -22.81 -34.64 -40.02
C SER A 585 -23.48 -34.20 -41.33
N LEU A 586 -23.08 -34.82 -42.45
CA LEU A 586 -23.73 -34.55 -43.75
C LEU A 586 -25.23 -34.86 -43.71
N ASN A 587 -25.64 -35.95 -43.06
CA ASN A 587 -27.04 -36.36 -42.97
C ASN A 587 -27.87 -35.38 -42.14
N GLU A 588 -27.35 -34.91 -41.01
CA GLU A 588 -28.03 -33.89 -40.19
C GLU A 588 -28.17 -32.57 -40.95
N ARG A 589 -27.15 -32.18 -41.72
CA ARG A 589 -27.21 -30.97 -42.55
C ARG A 589 -28.23 -31.09 -43.68
N VAL A 590 -28.37 -32.26 -44.31
CA VAL A 590 -29.41 -32.52 -45.31
C VAL A 590 -30.81 -32.48 -44.67
N GLU A 591 -30.99 -33.07 -43.50
CA GLU A 591 -32.25 -33.03 -42.76
C GLU A 591 -32.64 -31.59 -42.37
N LEU A 592 -31.67 -30.82 -41.83
CA LEU A 592 -31.85 -29.42 -41.46
C LEU A 592 -32.15 -28.55 -42.67
N ASN A 593 -31.49 -28.79 -43.82
CA ASN A 593 -31.82 -28.09 -45.06
C ASN A 593 -33.26 -28.39 -45.48
N GLY A 594 -33.70 -29.65 -45.42
CA GLY A 594 -35.07 -30.03 -45.72
C GLY A 594 -36.11 -29.36 -44.81
N LYS A 595 -35.78 -29.13 -43.53
CA LYS A 595 -36.62 -28.37 -42.59
C LYS A 595 -36.59 -26.87 -42.91
N TRP A 596 -35.41 -26.31 -43.18
CA TRP A 596 -35.22 -24.90 -43.54
C TRP A 596 -36.00 -24.51 -44.81
N GLN A 597 -35.92 -25.32 -45.87
CA GLN A 597 -36.63 -25.07 -47.13
C GLN A 597 -38.16 -25.00 -46.95
N LYS A 598 -38.72 -25.71 -45.96
CA LYS A 598 -40.18 -25.71 -45.69
C LYS A 598 -40.67 -24.45 -44.98
N ILE A 599 -39.79 -23.78 -44.25
CA ILE A 599 -40.11 -22.59 -43.46
C ILE A 599 -39.58 -21.30 -44.11
N GLN A 600 -38.77 -21.43 -45.16
CA GLN A 600 -38.16 -20.31 -45.87
C GLN A 600 -39.25 -19.38 -46.43
N GLY A 601 -39.15 -18.09 -46.08
CA GLY A 601 -40.14 -17.07 -46.43
C GLY A 601 -41.02 -16.61 -45.28
N ASP A 602 -41.09 -17.34 -44.16
CA ASP A 602 -41.73 -16.91 -42.91
C ASP A 602 -40.67 -16.44 -41.89
N PRO A 603 -40.50 -15.12 -41.66
CA PRO A 603 -39.46 -14.62 -40.77
C PRO A 603 -39.56 -15.14 -39.33
N GLU A 604 -40.75 -15.49 -38.87
CA GLU A 604 -40.98 -15.92 -37.49
C GLU A 604 -40.50 -17.36 -37.30
N GLN A 605 -40.86 -18.23 -38.25
CA GLN A 605 -40.43 -19.63 -38.25
C GLN A 605 -38.94 -19.76 -38.56
N GLU A 606 -38.42 -18.95 -39.48
CA GLU A 606 -36.99 -18.92 -39.78
C GLU A 606 -36.16 -18.49 -38.57
N LEU A 607 -36.54 -17.39 -37.88
CA LEU A 607 -35.83 -16.95 -36.69
C LEU A 607 -35.86 -18.01 -35.59
N LYS A 608 -37.03 -18.60 -35.35
CA LYS A 608 -37.20 -19.69 -34.39
C LYS A 608 -36.30 -20.88 -34.72
N PHE A 609 -36.22 -21.26 -36.00
CA PHE A 609 -35.34 -22.34 -36.46
C PHE A 609 -33.85 -22.01 -36.26
N ILE A 610 -33.43 -20.77 -36.56
CA ILE A 610 -32.06 -20.30 -36.34
C ILE A 610 -31.70 -20.35 -34.86
N GLU A 611 -32.61 -19.95 -33.98
CA GLU A 611 -32.42 -20.00 -32.53
C GLU A 611 -32.35 -21.45 -32.03
N GLU A 612 -33.32 -22.29 -32.43
CA GLU A 612 -33.40 -23.71 -32.01
C GLU A 612 -32.15 -24.52 -32.39
N HIS A 613 -31.56 -24.23 -33.54
CA HIS A 613 -30.40 -24.96 -34.06
C HIS A 613 -29.09 -24.17 -33.93
N ASN A 614 -29.14 -22.98 -33.30
CA ASN A 614 -28.02 -22.08 -33.10
C ASN A 614 -27.21 -21.80 -34.38
N LEU A 615 -27.88 -21.34 -35.44
CA LEU A 615 -27.32 -21.15 -36.79
C LEU A 615 -27.02 -19.68 -37.14
N PHE A 616 -26.97 -18.79 -36.15
CA PHE A 616 -26.58 -17.39 -36.34
C PHE A 616 -25.21 -17.28 -36.97
N GLY A 617 -25.06 -16.34 -37.91
CA GLY A 617 -23.83 -16.13 -38.68
C GLY A 617 -23.40 -17.32 -39.56
N ALA A 618 -24.16 -18.42 -39.62
CA ALA A 618 -23.85 -19.58 -40.45
C ALA A 618 -24.70 -19.60 -41.73
N LEU A 619 -25.89 -19.02 -41.73
CA LEU A 619 -26.79 -19.00 -42.90
C LEU A 619 -26.49 -17.85 -43.88
N PRO A 620 -26.74 -18.03 -45.19
CA PRO A 620 -27.19 -19.26 -45.85
C PRO A 620 -26.08 -20.30 -46.10
N GLY A 621 -24.81 -19.92 -45.94
CA GLY A 621 -23.65 -20.73 -46.31
C GLY A 621 -23.59 -22.11 -45.64
N PHE A 622 -24.28 -22.30 -44.53
CA PHE A 622 -24.44 -23.57 -43.85
C PHE A 622 -25.10 -24.65 -44.72
N PHE A 623 -25.86 -24.30 -45.75
CA PHE A 623 -26.48 -25.26 -46.67
C PHE A 623 -25.84 -25.32 -48.06
N ASP A 624 -24.85 -24.45 -48.33
CA ASP A 624 -24.14 -24.39 -49.60
C ASP A 624 -23.07 -25.48 -49.69
N PHE A 625 -23.52 -26.73 -49.86
CA PHE A 625 -22.63 -27.83 -50.22
C PHE A 625 -22.65 -27.97 -51.74
N LYS A 626 -21.54 -27.62 -52.40
CA LYS A 626 -21.33 -28.07 -53.77
C LYS A 626 -21.22 -29.59 -53.73
N THR A 627 -22.27 -30.29 -54.15
CA THR A 627 -22.14 -31.67 -54.60
C THR A 627 -21.30 -31.61 -55.87
N ASN A 628 -19.97 -31.73 -55.75
CA ASN A 628 -19.19 -32.21 -56.87
C ASN A 628 -19.75 -33.59 -57.18
N SER A 629 -20.47 -33.65 -58.28
CA SER A 629 -20.96 -34.87 -58.90
C SER A 629 -19.81 -35.86 -59.03
N GLY A 630 -19.93 -36.98 -58.30
CA GLY A 630 -19.37 -38.29 -58.67
C GLY A 630 -17.86 -38.41 -58.69
N GLU A 631 -17.25 -38.66 -57.53
CA GLU A 631 -16.32 -39.79 -57.33
C GLU A 631 -16.04 -39.89 -55.82
N ILE A 632 -16.39 -41.03 -55.24
CA ILE A 632 -15.96 -41.40 -53.90
C ILE A 632 -14.53 -41.91 -54.09
N ASP A 633 -13.55 -41.07 -53.80
CA ASP A 633 -12.17 -41.54 -53.62
C ASP A 633 -11.92 -41.70 -52.12
N PHE A 634 -11.83 -42.95 -51.70
CA PHE A 634 -11.46 -43.36 -50.35
C PHE A 634 -9.93 -43.40 -50.29
N ASP A 635 -9.27 -42.23 -50.24
CA ASP A 635 -7.85 -42.19 -49.89
C ASP A 635 -7.69 -41.88 -48.40
N ALA A 636 -7.62 -42.98 -47.66
CA ALA A 636 -7.15 -43.04 -46.30
C ALA A 636 -5.62 -42.97 -46.29
N GLU A 637 -5.02 -41.79 -46.43
CA GLU A 637 -3.63 -41.55 -46.07
C GLU A 637 -3.36 -40.04 -45.93
N ASN A 638 -2.62 -39.66 -44.89
CA ASN A 638 -2.23 -38.31 -44.47
C ASN A 638 -3.13 -37.61 -43.44
N TRP A 639 -3.08 -38.12 -42.21
CA TRP A 639 -3.07 -37.29 -41.00
C TRP A 639 -1.74 -37.54 -40.27
N GLU A 640 -0.77 -36.65 -40.48
CA GLU A 640 0.26 -36.27 -39.49
C GLU A 640 0.01 -34.82 -39.07
#